data_AF-A0A7V5SS73-F1
#
_entry.id   AF-A0A7V5SS73-F1
#
_cell.length_a   1.000
_cell.length_b   1.000
_cell.length_c   1.000
_cell.angle_alpha   90.00
_cell.angle_beta   90.00
_cell.angle_gamma   90.00
#
_symmetry.space_group_name_H-M   'P 1'
#
loop_
_entity.id
_entity.type
_entity.pdbx_description
1 polymer ?
#
loop_
_entity_poly.entity_id
_entity_poly.type
_entity_poly.pdbx_seq_one_letter_code
_entity_poly.pdbx_strand_id
1 'polypeptide(L)'
;FYSIAITSPQYYDWIKKYDKNMWNLIKKYVEENKIDIFGGMWVEPDLNIPCGESLIRQRLYGQLFYLRNFGKMSKVEALLDVFGYSFSLPQILKKTGAEYFWTTKLTWNDYTLWPFANFIWRGIDNSDIKSHIFKFNIWSLLDLALYKKTSRKLKSDYQNLVFDSHKIIDCEYKTPINFMGNHMGPVDFSSLSELNQYFSDNYVEALGVFYGLGDGGKGPMPFEVEFIKKFIQYFGYKHVTAHQYFEILEKEAGDNLPIWNDELYLEYHRGCLTTNVKVKEKNRMAENSIIAAENISTIALMTPFLSSLMVDQYNKTNGYPYMELWDSWRKLLFNQFHDILPGSSIPEVYVLAWKELDEVINRTNIITNKILDNIRLYIKSAFKNESMKGNELLIYNPVGVENSAYINLESNSALKNVTMDKKFIKIDGIPPFGLVIIEKSELIKSSSKVELRETNQSFIMENSNLIVYISKKNGNIKGIWLKNTNRIIDENILYGTRNGFDCKDISNNLQLENFKGARLKVYQEDFTNNPYPAWNISHNYTKNPIEINFESTSIINNSSAAIIESKFKFKNSKAIIQYILYPNASMLEIKMDVELKDPKLFVKYFIPCNIQSDIITSEIQFGAIERSKNPKTKMEKAKWEISMHKWVDLSDNDYGIAILNKSRYACSYNKYGILISLARSPYYASSPYYSHIKIFKSKKVKPKFTDLMIHHFELAIYPHKGKWNQSDVVQKAIAFNNQPFVIDLNLEHSKLNNNIERINCEEIPLIIDSNTKFKVNGILLKKFDVKSLDPFIIITTIKPSEWNYKVNTMQNSINSGFFNNELFIPEDPENWCWDKKTIIIRAYECSGISRKTKIQLRNLPSSIKINSIKEVDMLEMNIFKDLEFNIITSENSILIEINCEFSKFEIKTIRISLLNSI
;
A
#
# COMPACT_ATOMS: atom_id res chain seq x y z
N PHE A 1 24.24 -30.52 11.51
CA PHE A 1 25.29 -29.99 10.62
C PHE A 1 24.79 -28.78 9.85
N TYR A 2 23.57 -28.81 9.30
CA TYR A 2 22.93 -27.65 8.67
C TYR A 2 21.64 -27.28 9.41
N SER A 3 21.19 -26.04 9.25
CA SER A 3 19.82 -25.60 9.54
C SER A 3 19.08 -25.24 8.27
N ILE A 4 17.75 -25.37 8.28
CA ILE A 4 16.88 -24.93 7.19
C ILE A 4 16.13 -23.68 7.65
N ALA A 5 16.00 -22.69 6.77
CA ALA A 5 15.17 -21.51 6.99
C ALA A 5 14.15 -21.40 5.84
N ILE A 6 12.90 -21.08 6.17
CA ILE A 6 11.84 -20.79 5.19
C ILE A 6 11.18 -19.49 5.61
N THR A 7 11.31 -18.46 4.77
CA THR A 7 10.91 -17.08 5.04
C THR A 7 9.40 -16.87 5.17
N SER A 8 8.60 -17.67 4.47
CA SER A 8 7.15 -17.45 4.33
C SER A 8 6.31 -18.52 5.06
N PRO A 9 5.56 -18.15 6.11
CA PRO A 9 4.52 -18.94 6.78
C PRO A 9 3.52 -19.61 5.84
N GLN A 10 3.17 -18.99 4.71
CA GLN A 10 2.25 -19.57 3.72
C GLN A 10 2.69 -20.97 3.22
N TYR A 11 3.99 -21.24 3.11
CA TYR A 11 4.47 -22.58 2.73
C TYR A 11 4.21 -23.62 3.82
N TYR A 12 4.44 -23.25 5.08
CA TYR A 12 4.11 -24.11 6.22
C TYR A 12 2.61 -24.38 6.30
N ASP A 13 1.77 -23.39 6.04
CA ASP A 13 0.30 -23.57 6.01
C ASP A 13 -0.15 -24.55 4.92
N TRP A 14 0.43 -24.47 3.71
CA TRP A 14 0.18 -25.46 2.67
C TRP A 14 0.64 -26.86 3.06
N ILE A 15 1.84 -27.00 3.63
CA ILE A 15 2.33 -28.31 4.09
C ILE A 15 1.43 -28.87 5.18
N LYS A 16 1.05 -28.07 6.19
CA LYS A 16 0.10 -28.44 7.24
C LYS A 16 -1.22 -28.96 6.66
N LYS A 17 -1.72 -28.32 5.61
CA LYS A 17 -2.98 -28.67 4.96
C LYS A 17 -2.90 -29.94 4.11
N TYR A 18 -1.82 -30.11 3.34
CA TYR A 18 -1.74 -31.14 2.30
C TYR A 18 -0.85 -32.34 2.65
N ASP A 19 0.08 -32.21 3.61
CA ASP A 19 1.00 -33.27 4.04
C ASP A 19 1.20 -33.26 5.58
N LYS A 20 0.30 -33.93 6.29
CA LYS A 20 0.33 -34.02 7.75
C LYS A 20 1.59 -34.70 8.30
N ASN A 21 2.18 -35.63 7.55
CA ASN A 21 3.39 -36.35 7.97
C ASN A 21 4.60 -35.41 7.94
N MET A 22 4.78 -34.68 6.83
CA MET A 22 5.81 -33.65 6.73
C MET A 22 5.59 -32.55 7.76
N TRP A 23 4.34 -32.16 8.01
CA TRP A 23 4.02 -31.18 9.04
C TRP A 23 4.46 -31.60 10.46
N ASN A 24 4.21 -32.85 10.85
CA ASN A 24 4.66 -33.36 12.14
C ASN A 24 6.20 -33.41 12.24
N LEU A 25 6.87 -33.73 11.13
CA LEU A 25 8.33 -33.69 11.05
C LEU A 25 8.88 -32.27 11.21
N ILE A 26 8.25 -31.28 10.55
CA ILE A 26 8.60 -29.87 10.68
C ILE A 26 8.49 -29.42 12.14
N LYS A 27 7.38 -29.71 12.83
CA LYS A 27 7.21 -29.34 14.25
C LYS A 27 8.34 -29.89 15.10
N LYS A 28 8.64 -31.19 14.96
CA LYS A 28 9.77 -31.83 15.65
C LYS A 28 11.11 -31.14 15.34
N TYR A 29 11.39 -30.82 14.08
CA TYR A 29 12.66 -30.17 13.72
C TYR A 29 12.75 -28.69 14.12
N VAL A 30 11.62 -28.02 14.30
CA VAL A 30 11.58 -26.68 14.88
C VAL A 30 11.87 -26.71 16.39
N GLU A 31 11.38 -27.73 17.11
CA GLU A 31 11.70 -27.98 18.52
C GLU A 31 13.18 -28.36 18.71
N GLU A 32 13.75 -29.14 17.79
CA GLU A 32 15.16 -29.53 17.77
C GLU A 32 16.11 -28.43 17.24
N ASN A 33 15.61 -27.22 16.94
CA ASN A 33 16.38 -26.11 16.33
C ASN A 33 17.12 -26.48 15.02
N LYS A 34 16.60 -27.44 14.27
CA LYS A 34 17.08 -27.81 12.92
C LYS A 34 16.41 -26.98 11.83
N ILE A 35 15.19 -26.52 12.07
CA ILE A 35 14.50 -25.52 11.25
C ILE A 35 14.47 -24.22 12.05
N ASP A 36 15.10 -23.19 11.51
CA ASP A 36 15.04 -21.84 12.06
C ASP A 36 13.75 -21.14 11.62
N ILE A 37 13.03 -20.55 12.56
CA ILE A 37 11.80 -19.80 12.27
C ILE A 37 12.20 -18.40 11.82
N PHE A 38 12.60 -18.31 10.57
CA PHE A 38 13.24 -17.15 9.93
C PHE A 38 12.26 -16.44 8.99
N GLY A 39 12.31 -15.11 8.89
CA GLY A 39 11.24 -14.33 8.27
C GLY A 39 10.05 -14.16 9.23
N GLY A 40 8.95 -13.57 8.78
CA GLY A 40 7.85 -13.27 9.70
C GLY A 40 6.65 -12.59 9.06
N MET A 41 6.80 -12.04 7.86
CA MET A 41 5.69 -11.71 6.97
C MET A 41 5.04 -12.98 6.39
N TRP A 42 3.72 -12.96 6.18
CA TRP A 42 2.92 -14.10 5.70
C TRP A 42 3.46 -14.71 4.39
N VAL A 43 3.89 -13.84 3.49
CA VAL A 43 4.73 -14.13 2.32
C VAL A 43 5.85 -13.09 2.27
N GLU A 44 6.88 -13.26 1.42
CA GLU A 44 7.82 -12.18 1.09
C GLU A 44 7.15 -11.17 0.12
N PRO A 45 6.61 -10.04 0.61
CA PRO A 45 5.81 -9.14 -0.22
C PRO A 45 6.70 -8.11 -0.91
N ASP A 46 6.17 -7.45 -1.95
CA ASP A 46 6.73 -6.15 -2.34
C ASP A 46 6.60 -5.14 -1.19
N LEU A 47 7.53 -4.20 -1.08
CA LEU A 47 7.59 -3.24 0.04
C LEU A 47 7.43 -1.78 -0.39
N ASN A 48 7.17 -1.54 -1.67
CA ASN A 48 6.91 -0.21 -2.23
C ASN A 48 5.43 0.01 -2.55
N ILE A 49 4.74 -1.03 -3.03
CA ILE A 49 3.37 -0.97 -3.56
C ILE A 49 2.31 -1.17 -2.47
N PRO A 50 2.40 -2.16 -1.55
CA PRO A 50 1.36 -2.36 -0.54
C PRO A 50 1.21 -1.16 0.40
N CYS A 51 -0.02 -0.94 0.88
CA CYS A 51 -0.27 0.07 1.89
C CYS A 51 0.36 -0.32 3.24
N GLY A 52 0.57 0.66 4.13
CA GLY A 52 1.19 0.42 5.43
C GLY A 52 0.41 -0.57 6.31
N GLU A 53 -0.92 -0.56 6.25
CA GLU A 53 -1.76 -1.52 6.96
C GLU A 53 -1.53 -2.94 6.44
N SER A 54 -1.42 -3.15 5.13
CA SER A 54 -1.05 -4.45 4.57
C SER A 54 0.30 -4.95 5.07
N LEU A 55 1.32 -4.10 5.19
CA LEU A 55 2.63 -4.49 5.73
C LEU A 55 2.55 -4.91 7.21
N ILE A 56 1.72 -4.23 8.00
CA ILE A 56 1.42 -4.66 9.39
C ILE A 56 0.72 -6.03 9.36
N ARG A 57 -0.26 -6.23 8.47
CA ARG A 57 -1.00 -7.48 8.33
C ARG A 57 -0.15 -8.65 7.83
N GLN A 58 0.82 -8.40 6.95
CA GLN A 58 1.81 -9.40 6.54
C GLN A 58 2.47 -10.00 7.78
N ARG A 59 2.99 -9.16 8.68
CA ARG A 59 3.64 -9.66 9.90
C ARG A 59 2.67 -10.20 10.93
N LEU A 60 1.53 -9.56 11.14
CA LEU A 60 0.54 -10.05 12.08
C LEU A 60 0.12 -11.48 11.75
N TYR A 61 -0.18 -11.77 10.48
CA TYR A 61 -0.64 -13.10 10.06
C TYR A 61 0.50 -14.12 10.09
N GLY A 62 1.72 -13.72 9.72
CA GLY A 62 2.89 -14.59 9.78
C GLY A 62 3.31 -14.95 11.21
N GLN A 63 3.38 -13.96 12.10
CA GLN A 63 3.70 -14.15 13.50
C GLN A 63 2.61 -14.93 14.24
N LEU A 64 1.32 -14.65 13.97
CA LEU A 64 0.21 -15.47 14.49
C LEU A 64 0.35 -16.93 14.08
N PHE A 65 0.76 -17.20 12.84
CA PHE A 65 0.98 -18.57 12.39
C PHE A 65 2.12 -19.24 13.16
N TYR A 66 3.27 -18.59 13.31
CA TYR A 66 4.39 -19.18 14.06
C TYR A 66 4.04 -19.41 15.53
N LEU A 67 3.38 -18.44 16.16
CA LEU A 67 3.00 -18.54 17.55
C LEU A 67 2.00 -19.68 17.80
N ARG A 68 0.97 -19.80 16.94
CA ARG A 68 -0.03 -20.89 17.00
C ARG A 68 0.57 -22.28 16.85
N ASN A 69 1.58 -22.42 15.99
CA ASN A 69 2.06 -23.74 15.58
C ASN A 69 3.37 -24.17 16.23
N PHE A 70 4.17 -23.22 16.71
CA PHE A 70 5.51 -23.44 17.27
C PHE A 70 5.72 -22.80 18.64
N GLY A 71 4.77 -22.00 19.15
CA GLY A 71 4.88 -21.32 20.44
C GLY A 71 5.93 -20.22 20.49
N LYS A 72 6.49 -19.82 19.35
CA LYS A 72 7.51 -18.76 19.23
C LYS A 72 7.22 -17.82 18.06
N MET A 73 7.71 -16.60 18.17
CA MET A 73 7.75 -15.60 17.10
C MET A 73 9.16 -15.50 16.53
N SER A 74 9.27 -15.05 15.28
CA SER A 74 10.56 -14.72 14.68
C SER A 74 10.96 -13.29 15.01
N LYS A 75 12.21 -13.12 15.47
CA LYS A 75 12.82 -11.81 15.72
C LYS A 75 13.56 -11.26 14.50
N VAL A 76 13.77 -12.10 13.48
CA VAL A 76 14.51 -11.74 12.27
C VAL A 76 13.54 -11.69 11.10
N GLU A 77 13.26 -10.48 10.58
CA GLU A 77 12.56 -10.36 9.31
C GLU A 77 13.53 -10.56 8.15
N ALA A 78 13.13 -11.35 7.17
CA ALA A 78 13.98 -11.74 6.07
C ALA A 78 13.23 -11.60 4.75
N LEU A 79 13.74 -10.71 3.90
CA LEU A 79 13.13 -10.33 2.63
C LEU A 79 14.25 -10.36 1.60
N LEU A 80 14.50 -11.55 1.05
CA LEU A 80 15.72 -11.87 0.34
C LEU A 80 15.65 -11.44 -1.12
N ASP A 81 14.47 -11.51 -1.74
CA ASP A 81 14.28 -11.26 -3.17
C ASP A 81 13.46 -9.99 -3.49
N VAL A 82 13.24 -9.11 -2.51
CA VAL A 82 12.33 -7.97 -2.67
C VAL A 82 12.96 -6.78 -3.41
N PHE A 83 12.17 -6.11 -4.26
CA PHE A 83 12.62 -5.05 -5.16
C PHE A 83 12.61 -3.65 -4.52
N GLY A 84 13.49 -3.44 -3.54
CA GLY A 84 13.65 -2.18 -2.81
C GLY A 84 12.78 -2.07 -1.55
N TYR A 85 13.16 -1.18 -0.63
CA TYR A 85 12.59 -1.14 0.71
C TYR A 85 12.24 0.29 1.14
N SER A 86 10.98 0.49 1.52
CA SER A 86 10.44 1.78 1.95
C SER A 86 11.09 2.29 3.24
N PHE A 87 11.30 3.61 3.33
CA PHE A 87 11.95 4.28 4.46
C PHE A 87 11.19 4.18 5.80
N SER A 88 9.88 3.87 5.76
CA SER A 88 9.07 3.70 6.96
C SER A 88 9.15 2.29 7.56
N LEU A 89 9.77 1.34 6.86
CA LEU A 89 9.75 -0.07 7.23
C LEU A 89 10.43 -0.36 8.58
N PRO A 90 11.54 0.29 9.01
CA PRO A 90 12.15 0.03 10.32
C PRO A 90 11.18 0.13 11.50
N GLN A 91 10.35 1.19 11.53
CA GLN A 91 9.33 1.35 12.58
C GLN A 91 8.28 0.24 12.52
N ILE A 92 7.81 -0.12 11.32
CA ILE A 92 6.82 -1.19 11.14
C ILE A 92 7.40 -2.51 11.66
N LEU A 93 8.62 -2.87 11.25
CA LEU A 93 9.30 -4.10 11.68
C LEU A 93 9.51 -4.14 13.20
N LYS A 94 10.02 -3.06 13.78
CA LYS A 94 10.30 -2.96 15.22
C LYS A 94 9.02 -3.04 16.05
N LYS A 95 8.00 -2.25 15.69
CA LYS A 95 6.69 -2.27 16.36
C LYS A 95 5.87 -3.52 16.05
N THR A 96 6.35 -4.42 15.20
CA THR A 96 5.79 -5.76 14.97
C THR A 96 6.72 -6.88 15.45
N GLY A 97 7.64 -6.59 16.37
CA GLY A 97 8.43 -7.60 17.07
C GLY A 97 9.69 -8.10 16.35
N ALA A 98 10.12 -7.50 15.23
CA ALA A 98 11.48 -7.74 14.76
C ALA A 98 12.49 -6.93 15.56
N GLU A 99 13.63 -7.56 15.82
CA GLU A 99 14.84 -6.92 16.31
C GLU A 99 15.86 -6.76 15.17
N TYR A 100 15.79 -7.62 14.16
CA TYR A 100 16.76 -7.70 13.07
C TYR A 100 16.11 -7.79 11.70
N PHE A 101 16.84 -7.32 10.68
CA PHE A 101 16.43 -7.35 9.29
C PHE A 101 17.52 -7.96 8.38
N TRP A 102 17.15 -8.88 7.49
CA TRP A 102 18.06 -9.49 6.52
C TRP A 102 17.54 -9.30 5.09
N THR A 103 18.39 -8.80 4.19
CA THR A 103 18.12 -8.75 2.75
C THR A 103 19.34 -9.07 1.85
N THR A 104 19.15 -9.15 0.52
CA THR A 104 20.22 -9.43 -0.45
C THR A 104 20.20 -8.53 -1.71
N LYS A 105 19.02 -8.07 -2.15
CA LYS A 105 18.85 -7.48 -3.49
C LYS A 105 19.60 -6.18 -3.76
N LEU A 106 19.99 -5.44 -2.73
CA LEU A 106 20.68 -4.15 -2.88
C LEU A 106 22.08 -4.29 -3.50
N THR A 107 22.59 -5.51 -3.61
CA THR A 107 23.82 -5.83 -4.34
C THR A 107 23.65 -5.80 -5.87
N TRP A 108 22.43 -5.68 -6.40
CA TRP A 108 22.12 -5.64 -7.84
C TRP A 108 22.03 -4.22 -8.41
N ASN A 109 22.52 -3.21 -7.68
CA ASN A 109 22.46 -1.82 -8.07
C ASN A 109 23.24 -1.53 -9.38
N ASP A 110 22.70 -0.66 -10.23
CA ASP A 110 23.27 -0.35 -11.55
C ASP A 110 24.26 0.84 -11.54
N TYR A 111 24.16 1.79 -10.62
CA TYR A 111 25.05 2.96 -10.53
C TYR A 111 26.03 2.91 -9.36
N THR A 112 25.63 2.31 -8.23
CA THR A 112 26.41 2.32 -6.98
C THR A 112 26.69 0.92 -6.45
N LEU A 113 27.84 0.76 -5.79
CA LEU A 113 28.15 -0.43 -5.01
C LEU A 113 27.60 -0.24 -3.59
N TRP A 114 26.95 -1.27 -3.06
CA TRP A 114 26.42 -1.23 -1.70
C TRP A 114 27.56 -1.28 -0.65
N PRO A 115 27.63 -0.33 0.30
CA PRO A 115 28.81 -0.17 1.15
C PRO A 115 28.87 -1.12 2.36
N PHE A 116 27.74 -1.54 2.94
CA PHE A 116 27.71 -2.18 4.28
C PHE A 116 27.29 -3.65 4.25
N ALA A 117 27.90 -4.52 5.06
CA ALA A 117 27.38 -5.87 5.29
C ALA A 117 26.41 -5.83 6.48
N ASN A 118 26.87 -5.29 7.61
CA ASN A 118 26.07 -4.99 8.79
C ASN A 118 25.94 -3.48 8.97
N PHE A 119 24.75 -3.02 9.33
CA PHE A 119 24.43 -1.61 9.52
C PHE A 119 23.18 -1.43 10.39
N ILE A 120 23.00 -0.24 10.95
CA ILE A 120 21.74 0.18 11.55
C ILE A 120 20.92 0.86 10.45
N TRP A 121 19.76 0.29 10.13
CA TRP A 121 18.80 0.97 9.27
C TRP A 121 17.88 1.84 10.11
N ARG A 122 18.03 3.15 9.96
CA ARG A 122 17.19 4.15 10.62
C ARG A 122 15.99 4.45 9.74
N GLY A 123 14.79 4.35 10.29
CA GLY A 123 13.55 4.72 9.63
C GLY A 123 13.28 6.22 9.67
N ILE A 124 12.28 6.65 8.90
CA ILE A 124 11.91 8.07 8.76
C ILE A 124 11.45 8.74 10.08
N ASP A 125 11.01 7.94 11.05
CA ASP A 125 10.62 8.33 12.41
C ASP A 125 11.78 8.26 13.43
N ASN A 126 12.98 7.88 12.96
CA ASN A 126 14.17 7.52 13.75
C ASN A 126 14.12 6.15 14.45
N SER A 127 13.20 5.25 14.09
CA SER A 127 13.27 3.87 14.56
C SER A 127 14.46 3.14 13.94
N ASP A 128 15.36 2.61 14.78
CA ASP A 128 16.52 1.83 14.34
C ASP A 128 16.26 0.33 14.37
N ILE A 129 16.68 -0.37 13.31
CA ILE A 129 16.74 -1.84 13.21
C ILE A 129 18.11 -2.32 12.70
N LYS A 130 18.71 -3.28 13.41
CA LYS A 130 20.00 -3.85 13.01
C LYS A 130 19.80 -4.74 11.79
N SER A 131 20.60 -4.50 10.76
CA SER A 131 20.36 -5.02 9.44
C SER A 131 21.61 -5.69 8.88
N HIS A 132 21.39 -6.79 8.17
CA HIS A 132 22.43 -7.50 7.44
C HIS A 132 22.07 -7.60 5.95
N ILE A 133 23.07 -7.39 5.10
CA ILE A 133 23.00 -7.62 3.66
C ILE A 133 24.03 -8.65 3.24
N PHE A 134 23.52 -9.66 2.56
CA PHE A 134 24.34 -10.70 1.95
C PHE A 134 25.07 -10.15 0.72
N LYS A 135 26.39 -9.97 0.82
CA LYS A 135 27.23 -9.37 -0.24
C LYS A 135 27.72 -10.34 -1.32
N PHE A 136 27.52 -11.65 -1.15
CA PHE A 136 28.28 -12.64 -1.90
C PHE A 136 27.50 -13.91 -2.16
N ASN A 137 27.66 -14.56 -3.32
CA ASN A 137 27.09 -15.89 -3.53
C ASN A 137 28.17 -16.97 -3.29
N ILE A 138 28.00 -17.79 -2.24
CA ILE A 138 28.94 -18.86 -1.87
C ILE A 138 29.19 -19.88 -3.00
N TRP A 139 28.28 -19.97 -3.97
CA TRP A 139 28.44 -20.83 -5.14
C TRP A 139 29.58 -20.40 -6.06
N SER A 140 29.98 -19.13 -6.03
CA SER A 140 31.12 -18.65 -6.83
C SER A 140 32.47 -19.17 -6.35
N LEU A 141 32.53 -19.82 -5.18
CA LEU A 141 33.69 -20.56 -4.69
C LEU A 141 33.74 -22.02 -5.20
N LEU A 142 32.73 -22.50 -5.95
CA LEU A 142 32.78 -23.83 -6.56
C LEU A 142 33.30 -23.78 -7.99
N ASP A 143 34.27 -24.64 -8.31
CA ASP A 143 34.70 -24.91 -9.68
C ASP A 143 33.55 -25.51 -10.50
N LEU A 144 32.90 -24.67 -11.32
CA LEU A 144 31.81 -25.04 -12.21
C LEU A 144 32.23 -26.01 -13.33
N ALA A 145 33.50 -26.04 -13.72
CA ALA A 145 34.02 -26.98 -14.71
C ALA A 145 34.14 -28.39 -14.11
N LEU A 146 34.53 -28.49 -12.84
CA LEU A 146 34.47 -29.72 -12.06
C LEU A 146 33.00 -30.17 -11.87
N TYR A 147 32.09 -29.25 -11.54
CA TYR A 147 30.64 -29.50 -11.38
C TYR A 147 29.97 -30.07 -12.64
N LYS A 148 30.23 -29.51 -13.82
CA LYS A 148 29.68 -30.01 -15.10
C LYS A 148 30.26 -31.38 -15.49
N LYS A 149 31.48 -31.70 -15.08
CA LYS A 149 32.11 -33.02 -15.30
C LYS A 149 31.58 -34.09 -14.33
N THR A 150 31.36 -33.76 -13.06
CA THR A 150 30.90 -34.70 -12.03
C THR A 150 29.39 -34.94 -12.05
N SER A 151 28.57 -33.92 -12.31
CA SER A 151 27.10 -34.04 -12.39
C SER A 151 26.60 -34.95 -13.52
N ARG A 152 27.40 -35.18 -14.57
CA ARG A 152 27.08 -36.13 -15.65
C ARG A 152 27.50 -37.57 -15.37
N LYS A 153 28.32 -37.84 -14.35
CA LYS A 153 28.95 -39.17 -14.20
C LYS A 153 28.85 -39.87 -12.83
N LEU A 154 28.42 -39.22 -11.75
CA LEU A 154 28.42 -39.90 -10.44
C LEU A 154 27.14 -39.61 -9.64
N LYS A 155 26.34 -40.66 -9.45
CA LYS A 155 25.23 -40.71 -8.47
C LYS A 155 25.69 -41.16 -7.07
N SER A 156 26.98 -41.41 -6.83
CA SER A 156 27.43 -42.11 -5.61
C SER A 156 28.72 -41.64 -4.92
N ASP A 157 29.57 -40.78 -5.49
CA ASP A 157 30.84 -40.39 -4.84
C ASP A 157 31.02 -38.87 -4.72
N TYR A 158 30.50 -38.30 -3.63
CA TYR A 158 30.69 -36.88 -3.27
C TYR A 158 31.98 -36.63 -2.45
N GLN A 159 32.71 -37.69 -2.09
CA GLN A 159 33.90 -37.61 -1.24
C GLN A 159 35.09 -36.90 -1.93
N ASN A 160 35.14 -36.88 -3.26
CA ASN A 160 36.26 -36.34 -4.05
C ASN A 160 36.08 -34.89 -4.56
N LEU A 161 35.14 -34.12 -4.01
CA LEU A 161 35.11 -32.66 -4.24
C LEU A 161 36.39 -32.04 -3.64
N VAL A 162 37.30 -31.59 -4.51
CA VAL A 162 38.53 -30.87 -4.15
C VAL A 162 38.20 -29.38 -4.11
N PHE A 163 38.48 -28.74 -2.98
CA PHE A 163 38.46 -27.28 -2.85
C PHE A 163 39.69 -26.74 -3.59
N ASP A 164 39.50 -26.02 -4.69
CA ASP A 164 40.59 -25.38 -5.44
C ASP A 164 40.53 -23.88 -5.16
N SER A 165 41.29 -23.42 -4.17
CA SER A 165 41.43 -21.99 -3.85
C SER A 165 42.08 -21.19 -5.00
N HIS A 166 42.63 -21.86 -6.02
CA HIS A 166 43.33 -21.22 -7.14
C HIS A 166 42.45 -21.00 -8.38
N LYS A 167 41.17 -21.42 -8.37
CA LYS A 167 40.25 -21.31 -9.52
C LYS A 167 38.88 -20.77 -9.13
N ILE A 168 38.85 -19.56 -8.58
CA ILE A 168 37.65 -18.73 -8.66
C ILE A 168 37.50 -18.32 -10.13
N ILE A 169 36.86 -19.18 -10.91
CA ILE A 169 36.50 -18.89 -12.30
C ILE A 169 35.22 -18.08 -12.23
N ASP A 170 35.33 -16.85 -12.74
CA ASP A 170 34.27 -15.95 -13.18
C ASP A 170 32.99 -16.73 -13.52
N CYS A 171 32.04 -16.75 -12.58
CA CYS A 171 30.76 -17.37 -12.81
C CYS A 171 30.00 -16.43 -13.74
N GLU A 172 29.87 -16.81 -15.01
CA GLU A 172 28.96 -16.19 -15.99
C GLU A 172 27.48 -16.31 -15.57
N TYR A 173 27.10 -15.84 -14.38
CA TYR A 173 25.78 -15.26 -14.20
C TYR A 173 25.87 -13.88 -14.81
N LYS A 174 25.24 -13.70 -15.98
CA LYS A 174 24.97 -12.39 -16.60
C LYS A 174 24.05 -11.58 -15.68
N THR A 175 24.58 -11.16 -14.53
CA THR A 175 24.08 -10.04 -13.76
C THR A 175 24.43 -8.80 -14.59
N PRO A 176 23.43 -7.99 -14.97
CA PRO A 176 23.69 -6.80 -15.75
C PRO A 176 24.33 -5.76 -14.82
N ILE A 177 25.62 -5.54 -15.08
CA ILE A 177 26.60 -4.66 -14.42
C ILE A 177 27.46 -5.42 -13.43
N ASN A 178 28.62 -5.84 -13.94
CA ASN A 178 29.90 -5.71 -13.26
C ASN A 178 29.85 -5.95 -11.74
N PHE A 179 29.43 -7.13 -11.31
CA PHE A 179 30.25 -7.78 -10.28
C PHE A 179 31.63 -7.92 -10.93
N MET A 180 32.49 -6.95 -10.62
CA MET A 180 33.88 -6.87 -11.05
C MET A 180 34.10 -6.35 -12.49
N GLY A 181 33.97 -5.03 -12.66
CA GLY A 181 34.72 -4.30 -13.70
C GLY A 181 36.23 -4.22 -13.41
N ASN A 182 36.68 -4.82 -12.33
CA ASN A 182 38.01 -5.41 -12.27
C ASN A 182 37.84 -6.86 -12.69
N HIS A 183 38.52 -7.32 -13.73
CA HIS A 183 38.89 -8.73 -13.76
C HIS A 183 39.49 -9.06 -12.39
N MET A 184 38.76 -9.74 -11.51
CA MET A 184 39.43 -10.42 -10.42
C MET A 184 40.12 -11.57 -11.11
N GLY A 185 41.45 -11.41 -11.25
CA GLY A 185 42.30 -12.59 -11.32
C GLY A 185 41.97 -13.52 -10.15
N PRO A 186 42.39 -14.79 -10.21
CA PRO A 186 42.16 -15.75 -9.13
C PRO A 186 42.54 -15.10 -7.78
N VAL A 187 41.55 -14.91 -6.92
CA VAL A 187 41.78 -14.42 -5.54
C VAL A 187 42.05 -15.65 -4.70
N ASP A 188 43.30 -15.75 -4.23
CA ASP A 188 43.71 -16.81 -3.32
C ASP A 188 43.22 -16.45 -1.92
N PHE A 189 42.12 -17.07 -1.47
CA PHE A 189 41.71 -16.98 -0.06
C PHE A 189 42.57 -17.94 0.76
N SER A 190 43.81 -17.54 1.02
CA SER A 190 44.79 -18.33 1.75
C SER A 190 44.56 -18.29 3.27
N SER A 191 43.74 -17.33 3.74
CA SER A 191 43.47 -17.12 5.16
C SER A 191 42.02 -16.72 5.48
N LEU A 192 41.59 -17.00 6.71
CA LEU A 192 40.30 -16.59 7.27
C LEU A 192 40.12 -15.06 7.27
N SER A 193 41.22 -14.32 7.48
CA SER A 193 41.22 -12.86 7.51
C SER A 193 40.89 -12.25 6.15
N GLU A 194 41.41 -12.81 5.06
CA GLU A 194 41.10 -12.36 3.70
C GLU A 194 39.62 -12.65 3.37
N LEU A 195 39.13 -13.83 3.74
CA LEU A 195 37.72 -14.19 3.49
C LEU A 195 36.75 -13.26 4.24
N ASN A 196 37.04 -12.92 5.50
CA ASN A 196 36.26 -11.96 6.29
C ASN A 196 36.36 -10.53 5.74
N GLN A 197 37.54 -10.06 5.37
CA GLN A 197 37.73 -8.72 4.79
C GLN A 197 36.92 -8.52 3.49
N TYR A 198 36.71 -9.59 2.72
CA TYR A 198 35.95 -9.55 1.48
C TYR A 198 34.44 -9.73 1.65
N PHE A 199 33.99 -10.57 2.60
CA PHE A 199 32.59 -11.00 2.69
C PHE A 199 31.83 -10.54 3.92
N SER A 200 32.53 -10.21 5.01
CA SER A 200 31.95 -9.53 6.17
C SER A 200 32.41 -8.07 6.20
N ASP A 201 32.05 -7.37 7.25
CA ASP A 201 32.75 -6.16 7.67
C ASP A 201 33.69 -6.50 8.83
N ASN A 202 34.49 -5.51 9.25
CA ASN A 202 35.40 -5.64 10.39
C ASN A 202 34.66 -5.56 11.74
N TYR A 203 33.32 -5.57 11.76
CA TYR A 203 32.54 -5.45 12.99
C TYR A 203 32.29 -6.80 13.66
N VAL A 204 32.29 -7.90 12.90
CA VAL A 204 32.04 -9.25 13.41
C VAL A 204 32.96 -10.28 12.77
N GLU A 205 33.37 -11.28 13.55
CA GLU A 205 34.10 -12.46 13.06
C GLU A 205 33.13 -13.58 12.63
N ALA A 206 32.02 -13.20 11.98
CA ALA A 206 30.98 -14.12 11.53
C ALA A 206 30.56 -13.84 10.09
N LEU A 207 30.38 -14.92 9.32
CA LEU A 207 29.95 -14.87 7.94
C LEU A 207 28.47 -15.27 7.81
N GLY A 208 27.62 -14.31 7.44
CA GLY A 208 26.21 -14.53 7.17
C GLY A 208 26.00 -15.03 5.73
N VAL A 209 25.68 -16.31 5.54
CA VAL A 209 25.50 -16.92 4.21
C VAL A 209 24.25 -17.80 4.12
N PHE A 210 23.50 -17.64 3.04
CA PHE A 210 22.53 -18.64 2.60
C PHE A 210 23.11 -19.55 1.51
N TYR A 211 22.81 -20.84 1.60
CA TYR A 211 23.13 -21.83 0.58
C TYR A 211 21.88 -22.62 0.20
N GLY A 212 21.72 -22.85 -1.09
CA GLY A 212 20.58 -23.50 -1.74
C GLY A 212 20.27 -22.82 -3.07
N LEU A 213 19.36 -23.40 -3.86
CA LEU A 213 18.90 -22.83 -5.13
C LEU A 213 17.56 -22.11 -4.91
N GLY A 214 17.58 -20.78 -4.90
CA GLY A 214 16.38 -19.91 -4.86
C GLY A 214 15.58 -19.89 -6.17
N ASP A 215 14.73 -18.88 -6.37
CA ASP A 215 13.97 -18.59 -7.60
C ASP A 215 13.03 -19.72 -8.06
N GLY A 216 12.25 -20.27 -7.13
CA GLY A 216 11.41 -21.46 -7.38
C GLY A 216 12.23 -22.76 -7.49
N GLY A 217 13.52 -22.70 -7.15
CA GLY A 217 14.42 -23.84 -7.02
C GLY A 217 14.11 -24.72 -5.81
N LYS A 218 14.81 -25.85 -5.75
CA LYS A 218 14.75 -26.82 -4.65
C LYS A 218 15.58 -26.28 -3.49
N GLY A 219 15.27 -26.72 -2.26
CA GLY A 219 16.18 -26.59 -1.13
C GLY A 219 17.57 -27.17 -1.42
N PRO A 220 18.54 -27.00 -0.50
CA PRO A 220 19.92 -27.38 -0.76
C PRO A 220 20.05 -28.85 -1.14
N MET A 221 20.77 -29.12 -2.23
CA MET A 221 21.06 -30.46 -2.73
C MET A 221 22.10 -31.16 -1.85
N PRO A 222 22.16 -32.51 -1.80
CA PRO A 222 23.11 -33.22 -0.95
C PRO A 222 24.59 -32.80 -1.15
N PHE A 223 25.00 -32.53 -2.40
CA PHE A 223 26.36 -32.08 -2.68
C PHE A 223 26.65 -30.66 -2.17
N GLU A 224 25.64 -29.79 -2.14
CA GLU A 224 25.73 -28.42 -1.61
C GLU A 224 25.97 -28.46 -0.10
N VAL A 225 25.27 -29.38 0.58
CA VAL A 225 25.50 -29.65 2.00
C VAL A 225 26.92 -30.18 2.23
N GLU A 226 27.40 -31.14 1.43
CA GLU A 226 28.78 -31.66 1.53
C GLU A 226 29.85 -30.60 1.25
N PHE A 227 29.61 -29.71 0.29
CA PHE A 227 30.49 -28.58 0.01
C PHE A 227 30.60 -27.66 1.22
N ILE A 228 29.46 -27.23 1.79
CA ILE A 228 29.45 -26.39 2.98
C ILE A 228 30.10 -27.10 4.17
N LYS A 229 29.98 -28.43 4.28
CA LYS A 229 30.72 -29.20 5.29
C LYS A 229 32.22 -28.99 5.21
N LYS A 230 32.76 -29.17 4.02
CA LYS A 230 34.19 -29.03 3.75
C LYS A 230 34.64 -27.58 3.91
N PHE A 231 33.85 -26.62 3.44
CA PHE A 231 34.14 -25.19 3.61
C PHE A 231 34.29 -24.81 5.09
N ILE A 232 33.31 -25.19 5.92
CA ILE A 232 33.31 -24.93 7.36
C ILE A 232 34.52 -25.59 8.03
N GLN A 233 34.82 -26.85 7.68
CA GLN A 233 35.96 -27.58 8.22
C GLN A 233 37.32 -26.96 7.82
N TYR A 234 37.46 -26.53 6.57
CA TYR A 234 38.69 -25.97 6.03
C TYR A 234 39.05 -24.63 6.67
N PHE A 235 38.06 -23.73 6.79
CA PHE A 235 38.26 -22.41 7.38
C PHE A 235 38.07 -22.37 8.91
N GLY A 236 37.66 -23.48 9.52
CA GLY A 236 37.46 -23.56 10.98
C GLY A 236 36.22 -22.82 11.49
N TYR A 237 35.22 -22.57 10.63
CA TYR A 237 33.96 -21.96 11.05
C TYR A 237 33.12 -22.91 11.92
N LYS A 238 32.18 -22.34 12.66
CA LYS A 238 31.08 -23.09 13.29
C LYS A 238 29.77 -22.71 12.61
N HIS A 239 29.00 -23.71 12.21
CA HIS A 239 27.64 -23.48 11.70
C HIS A 239 26.73 -22.93 12.81
N VAL A 240 26.01 -21.85 12.52
CA VAL A 240 25.00 -21.22 13.39
C VAL A 240 23.73 -20.93 12.60
N THR A 241 22.61 -20.72 13.29
CA THR A 241 21.36 -20.26 12.66
C THR A 241 21.40 -18.75 12.36
N ALA A 242 20.42 -18.24 11.61
CA ALA A 242 20.35 -16.80 11.33
C ALA A 242 20.09 -15.99 12.61
N HIS A 243 19.27 -16.51 13.53
CA HIS A 243 19.09 -15.88 14.85
C HIS A 243 20.40 -15.81 15.65
N GLN A 244 21.17 -16.90 15.68
CA GLN A 244 22.47 -16.95 16.36
C GLN A 244 23.51 -16.02 15.72
N TYR A 245 23.45 -15.82 14.40
CA TYR A 245 24.28 -14.82 13.73
C TYR A 245 24.03 -13.41 14.27
N PHE A 246 22.76 -13.03 14.45
CA PHE A 246 22.43 -11.72 15.01
C PHE A 246 22.75 -11.60 16.51
N GLU A 247 22.68 -12.69 17.28
CA GLU A 247 23.19 -12.70 18.66
C GLU A 247 24.69 -12.43 18.72
N ILE A 248 25.47 -12.97 17.76
CA ILE A 248 26.90 -12.69 17.63
C ILE A 248 27.13 -11.22 17.24
N LEU A 249 26.38 -10.71 16.25
CA LEU A 249 26.44 -9.31 15.83
C LEU A 249 26.15 -8.34 16.99
N GLU A 250 25.14 -8.63 17.79
CA GLU A 250 24.79 -7.84 18.96
C GLU A 250 25.92 -7.82 19.99
N LYS A 251 26.52 -9.00 20.25
CA LYS A 251 27.59 -9.16 21.24
C LYS A 251 28.89 -8.47 20.82
N GLU A 252 29.27 -8.58 19.55
CA GLU A 252 30.57 -8.11 19.04
C GLU A 252 30.54 -6.65 18.60
N ALA A 253 29.49 -6.24 17.87
CA ALA A 253 29.38 -4.90 17.32
C ALA A 253 28.49 -3.97 18.15
N GLY A 254 27.44 -4.50 18.78
CA GLY A 254 26.45 -3.69 19.51
C GLY A 254 25.89 -2.58 18.63
N ASP A 255 26.00 -1.33 19.09
CA ASP A 255 25.54 -0.14 18.35
C ASP A 255 26.66 0.54 17.53
N ASN A 256 27.86 -0.04 17.48
CA ASN A 256 29.01 0.49 16.73
C ASN A 256 28.94 0.22 15.21
N LEU A 257 27.72 0.14 14.67
CA LEU A 257 27.47 -0.11 13.25
C LEU A 257 27.20 1.20 12.49
N PRO A 258 27.54 1.26 11.19
CA PRO A 258 27.22 2.44 10.38
C PRO A 258 25.70 2.60 10.25
N ILE A 259 25.23 3.85 10.24
CA ILE A 259 23.80 4.15 10.13
C ILE A 259 23.45 4.45 8.67
N TRP A 260 22.51 3.69 8.11
CA TRP A 260 21.83 4.04 6.87
C TRP A 260 20.53 4.78 7.20
N ASN A 261 20.42 6.05 6.81
CA ASN A 261 19.28 6.92 7.11
C ASN A 261 18.61 7.42 5.82
N ASP A 262 18.13 6.46 5.02
CA ASP A 262 17.36 6.70 3.80
C ASP A 262 16.53 5.43 3.54
N GLU A 263 15.68 5.46 2.52
CA GLU A 263 15.15 4.23 1.94
C GLU A 263 16.30 3.32 1.46
N LEU A 264 16.06 2.01 1.42
CA LEU A 264 16.97 1.10 0.73
C LEU A 264 16.53 1.02 -0.74
N TYR A 265 16.91 2.05 -1.49
CA TYR A 265 16.54 2.19 -2.90
C TYR A 265 17.27 1.15 -3.75
N LEU A 266 16.52 0.23 -4.35
CA LEU A 266 17.07 -0.69 -5.34
C LEU A 266 17.20 0.05 -6.66
N GLU A 267 18.43 0.20 -7.13
CA GLU A 267 18.74 0.85 -8.42
C GLU A 267 18.42 -0.08 -9.62
N TYR A 268 17.65 -1.13 -9.41
CA TYR A 268 17.31 -2.12 -10.41
C TYR A 268 15.81 -2.45 -10.32
N HIS A 269 15.27 -3.12 -11.32
CA HIS A 269 13.86 -3.54 -11.36
C HIS A 269 12.83 -2.41 -11.24
N ARG A 270 13.19 -1.15 -11.57
CA ARG A 270 12.30 0.03 -11.46
C ARG A 270 10.99 -0.10 -12.26
N GLY A 271 10.99 -0.94 -13.29
CA GLY A 271 9.83 -1.26 -14.10
C GLY A 271 8.71 -1.99 -13.36
N CYS A 272 9.04 -2.69 -12.28
CA CYS A 272 8.11 -3.37 -11.39
C CYS A 272 7.06 -2.44 -10.77
N LEU A 273 7.35 -1.14 -10.65
CA LEU A 273 6.39 -0.16 -10.15
C LEU A 273 5.26 0.14 -11.16
N THR A 274 5.42 -0.22 -12.44
CA THR A 274 4.47 0.11 -13.52
C THR A 274 3.90 -1.11 -14.26
N THR A 275 4.70 -2.15 -14.51
CA THR A 275 4.29 -3.34 -15.29
C THR A 275 3.09 -4.06 -14.66
N ASN A 276 2.17 -4.60 -15.46
CA ASN A 276 0.91 -5.22 -15.02
C ASN A 276 0.03 -4.25 -14.21
N VAL A 277 -0.55 -3.29 -14.92
CA VAL A 277 -1.41 -2.21 -14.39
C VAL A 277 -2.57 -2.75 -13.55
N LYS A 278 -3.22 -3.81 -14.02
CA LYS A 278 -4.46 -4.33 -13.46
C LYS A 278 -4.28 -5.00 -12.09
N VAL A 279 -3.14 -5.66 -11.83
CA VAL A 279 -2.91 -6.27 -10.49
C VAL A 279 -2.71 -5.20 -9.43
N LYS A 280 -2.00 -4.11 -9.77
CA LYS A 280 -1.75 -2.96 -8.89
C LYS A 280 -3.03 -2.18 -8.57
N GLU A 281 -3.90 -2.01 -9.57
CA GLU A 281 -5.23 -1.40 -9.41
C GLU A 281 -6.10 -2.23 -8.46
N LYS A 282 -6.21 -3.53 -8.74
CA LYS A 282 -7.01 -4.44 -7.90
C LYS A 282 -6.44 -4.57 -6.48
N ASN A 283 -5.12 -4.53 -6.30
CA ASN A 283 -4.51 -4.51 -4.97
C ASN A 283 -5.01 -3.29 -4.17
N ARG A 284 -4.93 -2.07 -4.73
CA ARG A 284 -5.39 -0.88 -3.99
C ARG A 284 -6.89 -0.91 -3.71
N MET A 285 -7.69 -1.39 -4.66
CA MET A 285 -9.13 -1.57 -4.45
C MET A 285 -9.43 -2.60 -3.34
N ALA A 286 -8.70 -3.71 -3.31
CA ALA A 286 -8.82 -4.74 -2.28
C ALA A 286 -8.41 -4.21 -0.90
N GLU A 287 -7.31 -3.47 -0.80
CA GLU A 287 -6.87 -2.79 0.44
C GLU A 287 -7.93 -1.82 0.95
N ASN A 288 -8.45 -0.95 0.09
CA ASN A 288 -9.45 0.03 0.48
C ASN A 288 -10.78 -0.63 0.90
N SER A 289 -11.25 -1.64 0.16
CA SER A 289 -12.53 -2.31 0.43
C SER A 289 -12.49 -3.18 1.69
N ILE A 290 -11.38 -3.89 1.96
CA ILE A 290 -11.25 -4.68 3.18
C ILE A 290 -11.15 -3.81 4.44
N ILE A 291 -10.41 -2.70 4.38
CA ILE A 291 -10.33 -1.72 5.47
C ILE A 291 -11.70 -1.08 5.71
N ALA A 292 -12.43 -0.69 4.65
CA ALA A 292 -13.77 -0.14 4.77
C ALA A 292 -14.74 -1.12 5.46
N ALA A 293 -14.68 -2.40 5.08
CA ALA A 293 -15.51 -3.47 5.64
C ALA A 293 -15.19 -3.75 7.11
N GLU A 294 -13.91 -3.78 7.47
CA GLU A 294 -13.46 -3.94 8.86
C GLU A 294 -13.91 -2.77 9.74
N ASN A 295 -13.71 -1.53 9.27
CA ASN A 295 -14.13 -0.33 10.01
C ASN A 295 -15.64 -0.34 10.27
N ILE A 296 -16.49 -0.52 9.24
CA ILE A 296 -17.95 -0.48 9.43
C ILE A 296 -18.46 -1.65 10.29
N SER A 297 -17.84 -2.82 10.16
CA SER A 297 -18.17 -3.98 11.00
C SER A 297 -17.89 -3.68 12.47
N THR A 298 -16.77 -3.01 12.75
CA THR A 298 -16.41 -2.61 14.11
C THR A 298 -17.34 -1.56 14.67
N ILE A 299 -17.70 -0.57 13.86
CA ILE A 299 -18.66 0.47 14.24
C ILE A 299 -20.03 -0.15 14.56
N ALA A 300 -20.50 -1.09 13.74
CA ALA A 300 -21.76 -1.78 13.97
C ALA A 300 -21.73 -2.61 15.27
N LEU A 301 -20.63 -3.34 15.51
CA LEU A 301 -20.44 -4.06 16.77
C LEU A 301 -20.57 -3.14 17.99
N MET A 302 -19.91 -1.99 17.98
CA MET A 302 -19.90 -1.02 19.09
C MET A 302 -21.27 -0.43 19.45
N THR A 303 -22.35 -0.85 18.79
CA THR A 303 -23.71 -0.46 19.11
C THR A 303 -24.55 -1.72 19.41
N PRO A 304 -25.13 -1.87 20.63
CA PRO A 304 -25.82 -3.09 21.04
C PRO A 304 -26.91 -3.56 20.06
N PHE A 305 -27.65 -2.60 19.49
CA PHE A 305 -28.70 -2.92 18.53
C PHE A 305 -28.16 -3.39 17.17
N LEU A 306 -27.21 -2.68 16.54
CA LEU A 306 -26.68 -3.14 15.24
C LEU A 306 -25.92 -4.46 15.41
N SER A 307 -25.21 -4.63 16.52
CA SER A 307 -24.61 -5.92 16.92
C SER A 307 -25.65 -7.03 16.90
N SER A 308 -26.83 -6.84 17.51
CA SER A 308 -27.92 -7.84 17.51
C SER A 308 -28.42 -8.23 16.11
N LEU A 309 -28.49 -7.28 15.17
CA LEU A 309 -28.86 -7.55 13.76
C LEU A 309 -27.80 -8.36 13.00
N MET A 310 -26.56 -8.34 13.47
CA MET A 310 -25.46 -9.09 12.88
C MET A 310 -25.29 -10.48 13.49
N VAL A 311 -25.78 -10.71 14.71
CA VAL A 311 -25.68 -12.01 15.41
C VAL A 311 -26.29 -13.13 14.57
N ASP A 312 -27.52 -12.98 14.07
CA ASP A 312 -28.17 -14.02 13.24
C ASP A 312 -27.38 -14.38 11.97
N GLN A 313 -26.68 -13.41 11.37
CA GLN A 313 -25.89 -13.60 10.15
C GLN A 313 -24.52 -14.21 10.45
N TYR A 314 -23.93 -13.87 11.59
CA TYR A 314 -22.58 -14.23 12.00
C TYR A 314 -22.57 -14.87 13.38
N ASN A 315 -23.47 -15.84 13.60
CA ASN A 315 -23.76 -16.42 14.91
C ASN A 315 -22.53 -17.05 15.58
N LYS A 316 -21.64 -17.68 14.79
CA LYS A 316 -20.38 -18.28 15.29
C LYS A 316 -19.36 -17.24 15.77
N THR A 317 -19.45 -16.01 15.30
CA THR A 317 -18.51 -14.91 15.59
C THR A 317 -19.22 -13.73 16.26
N ASN A 318 -20.44 -13.95 16.77
CA ASN A 318 -21.25 -13.01 17.51
C ASN A 318 -21.40 -11.65 16.82
N GLY A 319 -21.67 -11.66 15.51
CA GLY A 319 -21.95 -10.45 14.75
C GLY A 319 -20.76 -9.82 14.01
N TYR A 320 -19.56 -10.42 13.98
CA TYR A 320 -18.41 -9.90 13.21
C TYR A 320 -18.03 -10.84 12.05
N PRO A 321 -17.82 -10.36 10.80
CA PRO A 321 -17.49 -11.20 9.65
C PRO A 321 -16.01 -11.64 9.62
N TYR A 322 -15.53 -12.23 10.73
CA TYR A 322 -14.12 -12.57 10.92
C TYR A 322 -13.60 -13.53 9.85
N MET A 323 -14.27 -14.66 9.61
CA MET A 323 -13.75 -15.69 8.72
C MET A 323 -13.60 -15.15 7.29
N GLU A 324 -14.58 -14.36 6.84
CA GLU A 324 -14.59 -13.71 5.55
C GLU A 324 -13.49 -12.65 5.43
N LEU A 325 -13.29 -11.81 6.45
CA LEU A 325 -12.21 -10.83 6.47
C LEU A 325 -10.85 -11.52 6.57
N TRP A 326 -10.73 -12.58 7.36
CA TRP A 326 -9.51 -13.38 7.51
C TRP A 326 -9.07 -14.02 6.20
N ASP A 327 -9.98 -14.72 5.51
CA ASP A 327 -9.70 -15.27 4.17
C ASP A 327 -9.39 -14.17 3.16
N SER A 328 -10.08 -13.03 3.24
CA SER A 328 -9.86 -11.92 2.31
C SER A 328 -8.49 -11.26 2.52
N TRP A 329 -8.08 -11.03 3.76
CA TRP A 329 -6.74 -10.55 4.08
C TRP A 329 -5.69 -11.55 3.60
N ARG A 330 -5.82 -12.84 3.93
CA ARG A 330 -4.86 -13.85 3.46
C ARG A 330 -4.70 -13.89 1.94
N LYS A 331 -5.81 -13.85 1.19
CA LYS A 331 -5.78 -13.80 -0.28
C LYS A 331 -5.13 -12.53 -0.81
N LEU A 332 -5.44 -11.38 -0.22
CA LEU A 332 -4.79 -10.11 -0.57
C LEU A 332 -3.28 -10.19 -0.31
N LEU A 333 -2.87 -10.54 0.91
CA LEU A 333 -1.47 -10.63 1.34
C LEU A 333 -0.67 -11.62 0.48
N PHE A 334 -1.27 -12.76 0.08
CA PHE A 334 -0.64 -13.70 -0.84
C PHE A 334 -0.34 -13.07 -2.20
N ASN A 335 -1.30 -12.34 -2.76
CA ASN A 335 -1.14 -11.67 -4.05
C ASN A 335 -0.21 -10.44 -4.00
N GLN A 336 0.26 -10.05 -2.82
CA GLN A 336 1.29 -9.02 -2.62
C GLN A 336 2.73 -9.56 -2.71
N PHE A 337 2.91 -10.87 -2.96
CA PHE A 337 4.22 -11.48 -3.17
C PHE A 337 5.06 -10.67 -4.18
N HIS A 338 6.37 -10.56 -3.91
CA HIS A 338 7.29 -9.71 -4.68
C HIS A 338 7.39 -10.05 -6.18
N ASP A 339 6.92 -11.22 -6.62
CA ASP A 339 6.84 -11.54 -8.06
C ASP A 339 5.45 -11.43 -8.68
N ILE A 340 4.41 -11.30 -7.86
CA ILE A 340 3.01 -11.17 -8.32
C ILE A 340 2.68 -9.68 -8.47
N LEU A 341 2.70 -8.93 -7.38
CA LEU A 341 2.25 -7.53 -7.37
C LEU A 341 3.15 -6.59 -8.21
N PRO A 342 4.48 -6.75 -8.19
CA PRO A 342 5.41 -6.08 -9.09
C PRO A 342 5.19 -6.31 -10.58
N GLY A 343 4.46 -7.36 -10.98
CA GLY A 343 4.21 -7.57 -12.41
C GLY A 343 5.34 -8.31 -13.13
N SER A 344 6.09 -9.15 -12.41
CA SER A 344 7.23 -9.95 -12.89
C SER A 344 6.97 -11.45 -13.14
N SER A 345 5.78 -11.97 -12.88
CA SER A 345 5.38 -13.36 -13.17
C SER A 345 4.97 -13.64 -14.63
N ILE A 346 4.67 -14.92 -14.92
CA ILE A 346 4.06 -15.38 -16.17
C ILE A 346 2.56 -14.98 -16.26
N PRO A 347 1.95 -14.94 -17.47
CA PRO A 347 0.55 -14.55 -17.67
C PRO A 347 -0.49 -15.28 -16.80
N GLU A 348 -0.28 -16.58 -16.58
CA GLU A 348 -1.19 -17.45 -15.83
C GLU A 348 -1.38 -16.97 -14.38
N VAL A 349 -0.31 -16.47 -13.76
CA VAL A 349 -0.35 -15.95 -12.40
C VAL A 349 -1.29 -14.75 -12.33
N TYR A 350 -1.26 -13.84 -13.31
CA TYR A 350 -2.14 -12.66 -13.29
C TYR A 350 -3.60 -12.99 -13.54
N VAL A 351 -3.91 -13.97 -14.37
CA VAL A 351 -5.31 -14.40 -14.56
C VAL A 351 -5.89 -14.87 -13.22
N LEU A 352 -5.11 -15.59 -12.42
CA LEU A 352 -5.50 -16.02 -11.08
C LEU A 352 -5.53 -14.86 -10.09
N ALA A 353 -4.46 -14.06 -10.02
CA ALA A 353 -4.37 -12.93 -9.11
C ALA A 353 -5.50 -11.91 -9.32
N TRP A 354 -5.85 -11.61 -10.57
CA TRP A 354 -6.97 -10.71 -10.87
C TRP A 354 -8.29 -11.27 -10.37
N LYS A 355 -8.52 -12.57 -10.54
CA LYS A 355 -9.73 -13.24 -10.06
C LYS A 355 -9.81 -13.24 -8.53
N GLU A 356 -8.71 -13.61 -7.87
CA GLU A 356 -8.65 -13.67 -6.40
C GLU A 356 -8.84 -12.29 -5.77
N LEU A 357 -8.21 -11.26 -6.34
CA LEU A 357 -8.42 -9.88 -5.88
C LEU A 357 -9.85 -9.39 -6.15
N ASP A 358 -10.46 -9.78 -7.28
CA ASP A 358 -11.89 -9.51 -7.53
C ASP A 358 -12.80 -10.21 -6.50
N GLU A 359 -12.48 -11.45 -6.10
CA GLU A 359 -13.19 -12.14 -5.03
C GLU A 359 -13.09 -11.38 -3.69
N VAL A 360 -11.91 -10.87 -3.34
CA VAL A 360 -11.69 -10.06 -2.14
C VAL A 360 -12.52 -8.78 -2.18
N ILE A 361 -12.44 -8.01 -3.28
CA ILE A 361 -13.18 -6.76 -3.45
C ILE A 361 -14.69 -7.01 -3.36
N ASN A 362 -15.20 -8.02 -4.07
CA ASN A 362 -16.62 -8.32 -4.07
C ASN A 362 -17.11 -8.76 -2.70
N ARG A 363 -16.37 -9.65 -2.02
CA ARG A 363 -16.77 -10.16 -0.69
C ARG A 363 -16.83 -9.04 0.35
N THR A 364 -15.83 -8.18 0.39
CA THR A 364 -15.74 -7.08 1.37
C THR A 364 -16.74 -5.95 1.09
N ASN A 365 -17.02 -5.66 -0.18
CA ASN A 365 -18.12 -4.77 -0.56
C ASN A 365 -19.49 -5.35 -0.19
N ILE A 366 -19.71 -6.66 -0.35
CA ILE A 366 -20.95 -7.33 0.09
C ILE A 366 -21.12 -7.19 1.60
N ILE A 367 -20.05 -7.43 2.39
CA ILE A 367 -20.08 -7.23 3.85
C ILE A 367 -20.48 -5.79 4.19
N THR A 368 -19.80 -4.81 3.59
CA THR A 368 -20.06 -3.38 3.81
C THR A 368 -21.51 -3.02 3.48
N ASN A 369 -21.99 -3.39 2.30
CA ASN A 369 -23.34 -3.07 1.85
C ASN A 369 -24.41 -3.74 2.72
N LYS A 370 -24.21 -5.01 3.13
CA LYS A 370 -25.14 -5.69 4.05
C LYS A 370 -25.28 -4.98 5.38
N ILE A 371 -24.16 -4.52 5.95
CA ILE A 371 -24.18 -3.79 7.23
C ILE A 371 -24.89 -2.45 7.07
N LEU A 372 -24.60 -1.72 6.00
CA LEU A 372 -25.27 -0.46 5.70
C LEU A 372 -26.77 -0.65 5.41
N ASP A 373 -27.17 -1.76 4.79
CA ASP A 373 -28.58 -2.12 4.60
C ASP A 373 -29.29 -2.43 5.94
N ASN A 374 -28.63 -3.15 6.86
CA ASN A 374 -29.15 -3.36 8.21
C ASN A 374 -29.32 -2.02 8.95
N ILE A 375 -28.34 -1.12 8.85
CA ILE A 375 -28.40 0.24 9.40
C ILE A 375 -29.57 1.02 8.77
N ARG A 376 -29.78 0.93 7.46
CA ARG A 376 -30.91 1.54 6.76
C ARG A 376 -32.25 1.02 7.29
N LEU A 377 -32.40 -0.29 7.48
CA LEU A 377 -33.64 -0.89 8.00
C LEU A 377 -33.93 -0.43 9.43
N TYR A 378 -32.88 -0.33 10.25
CA TYR A 378 -32.98 0.23 11.60
C TYR A 378 -33.46 1.68 11.60
N ILE A 379 -32.83 2.52 10.78
CA ILE A 379 -33.24 3.91 10.58
C ILE A 379 -34.72 3.92 10.21
N LYS A 380 -35.13 3.19 9.18
CA LYS A 380 -36.52 3.16 8.71
C LYS A 380 -37.52 2.67 9.78
N SER A 381 -37.14 1.70 10.64
CA SER A 381 -38.02 1.24 11.72
C SER A 381 -38.16 2.28 12.82
N ALA A 382 -37.07 2.98 13.18
CA ALA A 382 -37.09 4.06 14.17
C ALA A 382 -37.92 5.27 13.72
N PHE A 383 -37.97 5.57 12.42
CA PHE A 383 -38.71 6.70 11.85
C PHE A 383 -40.23 6.44 11.62
N LYS A 384 -40.79 5.31 12.08
CA LYS A 384 -42.19 4.90 11.79
C LYS A 384 -43.29 5.85 12.27
N ASN A 385 -43.00 6.80 13.18
CA ASN A 385 -44.06 7.61 13.81
C ASN A 385 -44.06 9.11 13.47
N GLU A 386 -43.13 9.65 12.68
CA GLU A 386 -43.22 11.01 12.08
C GLU A 386 -41.94 11.24 11.24
N SER A 387 -42.06 11.80 10.03
CA SER A 387 -41.03 12.59 9.29
C SER A 387 -40.23 12.05 8.08
N MET A 388 -40.30 10.79 7.62
CA MET A 388 -39.60 10.43 6.36
C MET A 388 -40.39 10.87 5.12
N LYS A 389 -39.80 11.72 4.28
CA LYS A 389 -40.41 12.30 3.06
C LYS A 389 -40.19 11.46 1.81
N GLY A 390 -39.49 10.33 1.90
CA GLY A 390 -39.24 9.45 0.76
C GLY A 390 -38.03 9.87 -0.11
N ASN A 391 -37.15 10.73 0.42
CA ASN A 391 -36.08 11.38 -0.35
C ASN A 391 -34.72 11.42 0.37
N GLU A 392 -34.46 10.54 1.33
CA GLU A 392 -33.26 10.55 2.17
C GLU A 392 -32.20 9.52 1.72
N LEU A 393 -30.93 9.87 1.83
CA LEU A 393 -29.77 9.03 1.53
C LEU A 393 -28.93 8.79 2.78
N LEU A 394 -28.52 7.55 3.01
CA LEU A 394 -27.50 7.16 3.98
C LEU A 394 -26.13 7.15 3.31
N ILE A 395 -25.16 7.83 3.90
CA ILE A 395 -23.80 7.95 3.39
C ILE A 395 -22.81 7.49 4.45
N TYR A 396 -21.85 6.67 4.05
CA TYR A 396 -20.77 6.20 4.90
C TYR A 396 -19.41 6.59 4.32
N ASN A 397 -18.61 7.32 5.10
CA ASN A 397 -17.22 7.61 4.77
C ASN A 397 -16.30 6.55 5.37
N PRO A 398 -15.59 5.73 4.58
CA PRO A 398 -14.81 4.60 5.11
C PRO A 398 -13.43 4.96 5.66
N VAL A 399 -13.02 6.24 5.60
CA VAL A 399 -11.66 6.69 5.94
C VAL A 399 -11.63 7.69 7.08
N GLY A 400 -10.47 7.79 7.75
CA GLY A 400 -10.22 8.67 8.89
C GLY A 400 -9.97 10.14 8.55
N VAL A 401 -10.41 10.60 7.38
CA VAL A 401 -10.30 12.00 6.93
C VAL A 401 -11.67 12.51 6.48
N GLU A 402 -11.86 13.83 6.51
CA GLU A 402 -13.04 14.44 5.91
C GLU A 402 -13.06 14.18 4.40
N ASN A 403 -14.23 13.82 3.88
CA ASN A 403 -14.40 13.43 2.49
C ASN A 403 -15.51 14.23 1.81
N SER A 404 -15.29 14.59 0.55
CA SER A 404 -16.30 15.16 -0.33
C SER A 404 -16.44 14.28 -1.55
N ALA A 405 -17.64 13.80 -1.82
CA ALA A 405 -17.91 12.85 -2.90
C ALA A 405 -18.74 13.49 -4.01
N TYR A 406 -18.41 13.15 -5.25
CA TYR A 406 -19.23 13.46 -6.41
C TYR A 406 -19.85 12.17 -6.95
N ILE A 407 -21.13 11.96 -6.63
CA ILE A 407 -21.86 10.75 -6.97
C ILE A 407 -22.54 10.95 -8.31
N ASN A 408 -22.23 10.06 -9.26
CA ASN A 408 -22.98 9.99 -10.51
C ASN A 408 -24.30 9.23 -10.28
N LEU A 409 -25.42 9.87 -10.61
CA LEU A 409 -26.77 9.33 -10.40
C LEU A 409 -27.12 8.21 -11.38
N GLU A 410 -26.58 8.24 -12.61
CA GLU A 410 -26.91 7.28 -13.66
C GLU A 410 -26.28 5.90 -13.41
N SER A 411 -25.11 5.87 -12.77
CA SER A 411 -24.35 4.65 -12.50
C SER A 411 -24.65 4.01 -11.15
N ASN A 412 -25.31 4.72 -10.23
CA ASN A 412 -25.59 4.19 -8.90
C ASN A 412 -26.97 3.51 -8.88
N SER A 413 -26.98 2.18 -8.70
CA SER A 413 -28.22 1.38 -8.65
C SER A 413 -29.20 1.86 -7.57
N ALA A 414 -28.70 2.45 -6.47
CA ALA A 414 -29.54 3.01 -5.41
C ALA A 414 -30.29 4.29 -5.82
N LEU A 415 -29.88 4.94 -6.92
CA LEU A 415 -30.38 6.26 -7.34
C LEU A 415 -31.05 6.23 -8.74
N LYS A 416 -31.18 5.04 -9.36
CA LYS A 416 -31.73 4.88 -10.73
C LYS A 416 -33.14 5.45 -10.93
N ASN A 417 -33.94 5.54 -9.86
CA ASN A 417 -35.32 6.04 -9.91
C ASN A 417 -35.45 7.53 -9.55
N VAL A 418 -34.33 8.23 -9.34
CA VAL A 418 -34.33 9.67 -9.07
C VAL A 418 -34.35 10.41 -10.41
N THR A 419 -35.52 10.84 -10.87
CA THR A 419 -35.67 11.80 -11.97
C THR A 419 -35.16 13.17 -11.53
N MET A 420 -33.88 13.44 -11.78
CA MET A 420 -33.27 14.76 -11.59
C MET A 420 -32.62 15.25 -12.88
N ASP A 421 -32.74 16.54 -13.18
CA ASP A 421 -32.06 17.22 -14.30
C ASP A 421 -30.51 17.28 -14.15
N LYS A 422 -29.93 16.67 -13.10
CA LYS A 422 -28.49 16.70 -12.78
C LYS A 422 -27.90 15.29 -12.83
N LYS A 423 -26.82 15.10 -13.61
CA LYS A 423 -26.09 13.81 -13.68
C LYS A 423 -25.22 13.51 -12.46
N PHE A 424 -24.76 14.54 -11.75
CA PHE A 424 -23.86 14.41 -10.60
C PHE A 424 -24.40 15.13 -9.37
N ILE A 425 -24.21 14.52 -8.20
CA ILE A 425 -24.46 15.10 -6.89
C ILE A 425 -23.16 15.27 -6.14
N LYS A 426 -22.95 16.45 -5.56
CA LYS A 426 -21.85 16.69 -4.62
C LYS A 426 -22.34 16.51 -3.19
N ILE A 427 -21.56 15.81 -2.39
CA ILE A 427 -21.70 15.74 -0.94
C ILE A 427 -20.42 16.27 -0.34
N ASP A 428 -20.52 17.34 0.46
CA ASP A 428 -19.38 18.00 1.08
C ASP A 428 -19.27 17.67 2.56
N GLY A 429 -18.02 17.55 3.03
CA GLY A 429 -17.72 17.56 4.47
C GLY A 429 -18.23 16.34 5.24
N ILE A 430 -18.18 15.16 4.62
CA ILE A 430 -18.55 13.91 5.31
C ILE A 430 -17.43 13.60 6.31
N PRO A 431 -17.73 13.50 7.62
CA PRO A 431 -16.70 13.38 8.65
C PRO A 431 -15.98 12.02 8.60
N PRO A 432 -14.78 11.92 9.21
CA PRO A 432 -14.03 10.68 9.35
C PRO A 432 -14.86 9.51 9.90
N PHE A 433 -14.85 8.37 9.21
CA PHE A 433 -15.65 7.17 9.56
C PHE A 433 -17.16 7.42 9.74
N GLY A 434 -17.65 8.55 9.23
CA GLY A 434 -18.97 9.06 9.54
C GLY A 434 -20.10 8.35 8.80
N LEU A 435 -21.19 8.11 9.52
CA LEU A 435 -22.51 7.79 8.97
C LEU A 435 -23.37 9.06 8.98
N VAL A 436 -23.84 9.48 7.81
CA VAL A 436 -24.62 10.73 7.63
C VAL A 436 -25.87 10.46 6.82
N ILE A 437 -27.01 10.99 7.25
CA ILE A 437 -28.25 11.02 6.46
C ILE A 437 -28.39 12.41 5.83
N ILE A 438 -28.69 12.44 4.53
CA ILE A 438 -28.88 13.69 3.78
C ILE A 438 -30.18 13.61 2.98
N GLU A 439 -30.97 14.68 2.99
CA GLU A 439 -32.10 14.80 2.07
C GLU A 439 -31.61 15.09 0.64
N LYS A 440 -32.20 14.43 -0.36
CA LYS A 440 -32.00 14.74 -1.79
C LYS A 440 -32.25 16.22 -2.12
N SER A 441 -33.11 16.89 -1.35
CA SER A 441 -33.43 18.32 -1.51
C SER A 441 -32.25 19.24 -1.12
N GLU A 442 -31.46 18.86 -0.12
CA GLU A 442 -30.30 19.63 0.37
C GLU A 442 -29.13 19.56 -0.62
N LEU A 443 -29.04 18.47 -1.37
CA LEU A 443 -28.06 18.27 -2.45
C LEU A 443 -28.23 19.27 -3.60
N ILE A 444 -29.41 19.91 -3.70
CA ILE A 444 -29.74 20.90 -4.73
C ILE A 444 -29.33 22.32 -4.30
N LYS A 445 -29.19 22.60 -2.99
CA LYS A 445 -28.96 23.96 -2.45
C LYS A 445 -27.55 24.50 -2.67
N SER A 446 -26.60 23.69 -3.17
CA SER A 446 -25.33 24.21 -3.70
C SER A 446 -25.61 24.95 -5.02
N SER A 447 -25.79 26.28 -4.93
CA SER A 447 -25.93 27.21 -6.06
C SER A 447 -24.64 27.38 -6.87
N SER A 448 -23.50 26.96 -6.33
CA SER A 448 -22.20 27.00 -6.99
C SER A 448 -22.21 26.13 -8.26
N LYS A 449 -22.02 26.77 -9.41
CA LYS A 449 -21.86 26.12 -10.73
C LYS A 449 -20.41 26.22 -11.17
N VAL A 450 -20.05 25.40 -12.14
CA VAL A 450 -18.82 25.58 -12.92
C VAL A 450 -19.19 26.37 -14.16
N GLU A 451 -18.61 27.54 -14.34
CA GLU A 451 -18.74 28.32 -15.55
C GLU A 451 -17.85 27.73 -16.64
N LEU A 452 -18.42 27.58 -17.83
CA LEU A 452 -17.70 27.10 -19.00
C LEU A 452 -17.74 28.20 -20.06
N ARG A 453 -16.57 28.70 -20.44
CA ARG A 453 -16.40 29.70 -21.49
C ARG A 453 -15.60 29.11 -22.64
N GLU A 454 -15.94 29.55 -23.85
CA GLU A 454 -15.29 29.10 -25.06
C GLU A 454 -14.63 30.28 -25.76
N THR A 455 -13.36 30.12 -26.12
CA THR A 455 -12.61 31.07 -26.95
C THR A 455 -12.21 30.39 -28.25
N ASN A 456 -11.66 31.15 -29.20
CA ASN A 456 -11.14 30.58 -30.45
C ASN A 456 -10.03 29.53 -30.19
N GLN A 457 -9.27 29.66 -29.10
CA GLN A 457 -8.10 28.83 -28.83
C GLN A 457 -8.28 27.79 -27.72
N SER A 458 -9.23 27.98 -26.81
CA SER A 458 -9.35 27.16 -25.59
C SER A 458 -10.77 27.11 -25.05
N PHE A 459 -11.07 26.00 -24.39
CA PHE A 459 -12.18 25.88 -23.45
C PHE A 459 -11.69 26.26 -22.05
N ILE A 460 -12.48 27.04 -21.32
CA ILE A 460 -12.16 27.54 -19.99
C ILE A 460 -13.20 27.00 -19.02
N MET A 461 -12.76 26.28 -17.98
CA MET A 461 -13.59 25.81 -16.87
C MET A 461 -13.26 26.63 -15.62
N GLU A 462 -14.26 27.17 -14.95
CA GLU A 462 -14.06 28.08 -13.82
C GLU A 462 -15.05 27.77 -12.69
N ASN A 463 -14.53 27.58 -11.48
CA ASN A 463 -15.36 27.47 -10.27
C ASN A 463 -14.89 28.51 -9.22
N SER A 464 -15.33 28.39 -7.97
CA SER A 464 -14.93 29.32 -6.89
C SER A 464 -13.44 29.28 -6.51
N ASN A 465 -12.75 28.17 -6.78
CA ASN A 465 -11.37 27.92 -6.38
C ASN A 465 -10.38 27.84 -7.56
N LEU A 466 -10.81 27.42 -8.75
CA LEU A 466 -9.94 27.13 -9.89
C LEU A 466 -10.43 27.78 -11.19
N ILE A 467 -9.47 28.12 -12.05
CA ILE A 467 -9.67 28.36 -13.49
C ILE A 467 -8.76 27.39 -14.25
N VAL A 468 -9.29 26.72 -15.28
CA VAL A 468 -8.59 25.69 -16.05
C VAL A 468 -8.78 25.93 -17.54
N TYR A 469 -7.70 25.92 -18.30
CA TYR A 469 -7.71 26.15 -19.74
C TYR A 469 -7.30 24.88 -20.49
N ILE A 470 -8.18 24.39 -21.37
CA ILE A 470 -7.93 23.25 -22.25
C ILE A 470 -7.77 23.76 -23.68
N SER A 471 -6.64 23.45 -24.32
CA SER A 471 -6.35 23.91 -25.67
C SER A 471 -7.20 23.19 -26.71
N LYS A 472 -7.84 23.95 -27.62
CA LYS A 472 -8.54 23.38 -28.78
C LYS A 472 -7.60 22.84 -29.86
N LYS A 473 -6.37 23.35 -29.91
CA LYS A 473 -5.36 22.99 -30.91
C LYS A 473 -4.75 21.61 -30.66
N ASN A 474 -4.64 21.20 -29.39
CA ASN A 474 -3.94 19.98 -29.01
C ASN A 474 -4.60 19.17 -27.88
N GLY A 475 -5.74 19.59 -27.33
CA GLY A 475 -6.48 18.87 -26.30
C GLY A 475 -5.81 18.79 -24.92
N ASN A 476 -4.69 19.50 -24.71
CA ASN A 476 -3.93 19.44 -23.46
C ASN A 476 -4.31 20.57 -22.50
N ILE A 477 -4.01 20.38 -21.22
CA ILE A 477 -4.17 21.43 -20.20
C ILE A 477 -3.12 22.50 -20.44
N LYS A 478 -3.55 23.69 -20.89
CA LYS A 478 -2.70 24.85 -21.14
C LYS A 478 -2.37 25.59 -19.84
N GLY A 479 -3.28 25.58 -18.87
CA GLY A 479 -3.04 26.21 -17.57
C GLY A 479 -4.09 25.89 -16.53
N ILE A 480 -3.68 26.04 -15.26
CA ILE A 480 -4.52 25.92 -14.07
C ILE A 480 -4.16 27.07 -13.13
N TRP A 481 -5.15 27.71 -12.52
CA TRP A 481 -4.98 28.84 -11.60
C TRP A 481 -5.80 28.59 -10.33
N LEU A 482 -5.24 28.89 -9.17
CA LEU A 482 -5.92 28.87 -7.88
C LEU A 482 -6.38 30.29 -7.49
N LYS A 483 -7.68 30.44 -7.26
CA LYS A 483 -8.32 31.71 -6.87
C LYS A 483 -8.07 32.04 -5.39
N ASN A 484 -8.07 33.33 -5.06
CA ASN A 484 -8.05 33.87 -3.69
C ASN A 484 -6.74 33.71 -2.90
N THR A 485 -5.58 33.64 -3.56
CA THR A 485 -4.31 33.85 -2.86
C THR A 485 -4.01 35.36 -2.82
N ASN A 486 -3.85 35.96 -1.63
CA ASN A 486 -3.55 37.40 -1.43
C ASN A 486 -2.13 37.80 -1.88
N ARG A 487 -1.55 37.11 -2.86
CA ARG A 487 -0.31 37.48 -3.53
C ARG A 487 -0.56 37.47 -5.02
N ILE A 488 0.08 38.40 -5.71
CA ILE A 488 0.17 38.47 -7.18
C ILE A 488 0.71 37.12 -7.67
N ILE A 489 -0.18 36.18 -7.98
CA ILE A 489 0.13 35.00 -8.79
C ILE A 489 -0.92 35.01 -9.91
N ASP A 490 -0.77 35.99 -10.79
CA ASP A 490 -1.33 35.94 -12.15
C ASP A 490 -0.53 34.96 -13.05
N GLU A 491 0.52 34.31 -12.52
CA GLU A 491 1.34 33.34 -13.25
C GLU A 491 0.70 31.93 -13.23
N ASN A 492 0.47 31.36 -14.41
CA ASN A 492 -0.04 30.00 -14.60
C ASN A 492 0.85 28.97 -13.88
N ILE A 493 0.28 28.09 -13.05
CA ILE A 493 1.07 27.12 -12.26
C ILE A 493 1.76 26.05 -13.13
N LEU A 494 1.28 25.86 -14.36
CA LEU A 494 1.87 24.95 -15.34
C LEU A 494 2.90 25.66 -16.24
N TYR A 495 2.93 27.01 -16.31
CA TYR A 495 3.66 27.77 -17.33
C TYR A 495 4.11 29.18 -16.88
N GLY A 496 5.34 29.59 -17.20
CA GLY A 496 5.83 30.97 -16.92
C GLY A 496 7.31 31.23 -17.22
N THR A 497 7.75 32.48 -16.96
CA THR A 497 9.12 33.03 -17.14
C THR A 497 10.22 32.13 -16.58
N ARG A 498 9.93 31.45 -15.47
CA ARG A 498 10.89 30.65 -14.70
C ARG A 498 11.25 29.32 -15.36
N ASN A 499 10.52 28.88 -16.39
CA ASN A 499 10.81 27.69 -17.18
C ASN A 499 11.60 27.96 -18.48
N GLY A 500 12.18 29.16 -18.62
CA GLY A 500 12.89 29.59 -19.84
C GLY A 500 11.97 30.09 -20.95
N PHE A 501 10.71 30.39 -20.62
CA PHE A 501 9.71 31.00 -21.51
C PHE A 501 9.32 32.35 -20.93
N ASP A 502 10.01 33.42 -21.34
CA ASP A 502 9.83 34.77 -20.78
C ASP A 502 8.46 35.34 -21.15
N CYS A 503 7.46 35.09 -20.30
CA CYS A 503 6.12 35.63 -20.38
C CYS A 503 5.86 36.60 -19.23
N LYS A 504 6.53 37.76 -19.24
CA LYS A 504 6.13 38.90 -18.38
C LYS A 504 4.85 39.59 -18.87
N ASP A 505 4.30 39.16 -20.00
CA ASP A 505 3.09 39.70 -20.61
C ASP A 505 2.15 38.56 -21.02
N ILE A 506 1.14 38.29 -20.19
CA ILE A 506 0.01 37.39 -20.50
C ILE A 506 -0.76 37.87 -21.75
N SER A 507 -0.54 39.13 -22.15
CA SER A 507 -1.10 39.77 -23.35
C SER A 507 -0.51 39.26 -24.67
N ASN A 508 0.71 38.68 -24.68
CA ASN A 508 1.36 38.21 -25.90
C ASN A 508 1.02 36.73 -26.20
N ASN A 509 -0.07 36.52 -26.93
CA ASN A 509 -0.63 35.21 -27.33
C ASN A 509 0.36 34.22 -27.99
N LEU A 510 1.45 34.69 -28.60
CA LEU A 510 2.35 33.88 -29.45
C LEU A 510 3.19 32.83 -28.68
N GLN A 511 3.69 33.12 -27.47
CA GLN A 511 4.50 32.15 -26.72
C GLN A 511 3.64 31.05 -26.07
N LEU A 512 2.41 31.41 -25.67
CA LEU A 512 1.39 30.51 -25.15
C LEU A 512 0.93 29.45 -26.18
N GLU A 513 1.07 29.73 -27.47
CA GLU A 513 0.69 28.79 -28.55
C GLU A 513 1.65 27.61 -28.74
N ASN A 514 2.91 27.76 -28.32
CA ASN A 514 3.94 26.72 -28.42
C ASN A 514 4.01 25.83 -27.16
N PHE A 515 3.40 26.25 -26.06
CA PHE A 515 3.33 25.46 -24.84
C PHE A 515 2.41 24.24 -25.03
N LYS A 516 2.99 23.05 -24.91
CA LYS A 516 2.27 21.78 -25.14
C LYS A 516 1.42 21.32 -23.94
N GLY A 517 1.45 22.03 -22.81
CA GLY A 517 0.61 21.71 -21.65
C GLY A 517 0.93 20.41 -20.93
N ALA A 518 0.10 20.07 -19.94
CA ALA A 518 0.08 18.74 -19.33
C ALA A 518 -0.48 17.72 -20.34
N ARG A 519 0.26 16.64 -20.60
CA ARG A 519 0.05 15.82 -21.81
C ARG A 519 0.52 14.38 -21.65
N LEU A 520 -0.05 13.52 -22.48
CA LEU A 520 0.43 12.16 -22.66
C LEU A 520 1.83 12.16 -23.27
N LYS A 521 2.67 11.22 -22.83
CA LYS A 521 4.00 10.94 -23.36
C LYS A 521 4.13 9.45 -23.59
N VAL A 522 4.45 9.06 -24.80
CA VAL A 522 4.63 7.65 -25.16
C VAL A 522 6.05 7.47 -25.68
N TYR A 523 6.71 6.42 -25.22
CA TYR A 523 8.07 6.07 -25.61
C TYR A 523 8.12 4.64 -26.10
N GLN A 524 8.96 4.39 -27.09
CA GLN A 524 9.33 3.06 -27.53
C GLN A 524 10.46 2.55 -26.64
N GLU A 525 10.25 1.44 -25.96
CA GLU A 525 11.32 0.78 -25.22
C GLU A 525 12.12 -0.13 -26.15
N ASP A 526 13.45 -0.03 -26.02
CA ASP A 526 14.41 -0.95 -26.61
C ASP A 526 14.88 -1.94 -25.54
N PHE A 527 14.68 -3.23 -25.83
CA PHE A 527 15.02 -4.34 -24.95
C PHE A 527 16.28 -5.09 -25.36
N THR A 528 17.01 -4.63 -26.38
CA THR A 528 18.20 -5.32 -26.91
C THR A 528 19.24 -5.60 -25.81
N ASN A 529 19.44 -4.65 -24.89
CA ASN A 529 20.34 -4.77 -23.74
C ASN A 529 19.59 -4.86 -22.40
N ASN A 530 18.33 -5.29 -22.41
CA ASN A 530 17.52 -5.44 -21.21
C ASN A 530 17.13 -6.92 -21.04
N PRO A 531 17.86 -7.69 -20.22
CA PRO A 531 17.59 -9.12 -20.03
C PRO A 531 16.29 -9.40 -19.28
N TYR A 532 15.75 -8.43 -18.54
CA TYR A 532 14.52 -8.57 -17.76
C TYR A 532 13.52 -7.44 -18.06
N PRO A 533 12.88 -7.40 -19.24
CA PRO A 533 12.04 -6.27 -19.66
C PRO A 533 10.82 -5.99 -18.78
N ALA A 534 10.23 -7.04 -18.16
CA ALA A 534 9.13 -6.86 -17.21
C ALA A 534 9.57 -6.11 -15.94
N TRP A 535 10.79 -6.41 -15.46
CA TRP A 535 11.37 -5.80 -14.27
C TRP A 535 12.01 -4.45 -14.57
N ASN A 536 12.76 -4.28 -15.65
CA ASN A 536 13.58 -3.10 -15.89
C ASN A 536 13.03 -2.19 -16.97
N ILE A 537 13.20 -0.89 -16.77
CA ILE A 537 12.98 0.15 -17.78
C ILE A 537 14.28 0.35 -18.55
N SER A 538 14.19 0.48 -19.88
CA SER A 538 15.36 0.81 -20.71
C SER A 538 15.91 2.20 -20.38
N HIS A 539 17.17 2.35 -19.93
CA HIS A 539 17.74 3.65 -19.51
C HIS A 539 17.63 4.78 -20.54
N ASN A 540 17.58 4.42 -21.83
CA ASN A 540 17.51 5.37 -22.94
C ASN A 540 16.10 5.52 -23.55
N TYR A 541 15.04 5.06 -22.87
CA TYR A 541 13.68 5.09 -23.41
C TYR A 541 13.24 6.48 -23.89
N THR A 542 13.74 7.54 -23.25
CA THR A 542 13.44 8.94 -23.58
C THR A 542 13.95 9.37 -24.96
N LYS A 543 14.93 8.64 -25.54
CA LYS A 543 15.48 8.91 -26.88
C LYS A 543 14.56 8.45 -28.01
N ASN A 544 13.57 7.62 -27.73
CA ASN A 544 12.66 7.07 -28.73
C ASN A 544 11.19 7.48 -28.46
N PRO A 545 10.86 8.79 -28.48
CA PRO A 545 9.47 9.22 -28.30
C PRO A 545 8.59 8.76 -29.48
N ILE A 546 7.36 8.36 -29.16
CA ILE A 546 6.31 8.10 -30.15
C ILE A 546 5.47 9.36 -30.32
N GLU A 547 5.21 9.72 -31.56
CA GLU A 547 4.32 10.83 -31.90
C GLU A 547 2.86 10.49 -31.51
N ILE A 548 2.18 11.49 -30.94
CA ILE A 548 0.80 11.39 -30.49
C ILE A 548 -0.01 12.40 -31.29
N ASN A 549 -0.96 11.90 -32.06
CA ASN A 549 -1.85 12.69 -32.89
C ASN A 549 -3.08 13.08 -32.08
N PHE A 550 -3.32 14.37 -31.95
CA PHE A 550 -4.56 14.91 -31.41
C PHE A 550 -5.67 14.80 -32.47
N GLU A 551 -6.84 14.26 -32.09
CA GLU A 551 -7.97 14.11 -33.00
C GLU A 551 -9.02 15.19 -32.80
N SER A 552 -9.48 15.39 -31.56
CA SER A 552 -10.53 16.35 -31.24
C SER A 552 -10.62 16.66 -29.75
N THR A 553 -11.22 17.79 -29.41
CA THR A 553 -11.65 18.11 -28.05
C THR A 553 -13.07 18.70 -28.06
N SER A 554 -13.88 18.35 -27.08
CA SER A 554 -15.29 18.76 -27.00
C SER A 554 -15.79 18.79 -25.56
N ILE A 555 -16.79 19.64 -25.31
CA ILE A 555 -17.52 19.69 -24.04
C ILE A 555 -18.51 18.51 -23.99
N ILE A 556 -18.43 17.69 -22.94
CA ILE A 556 -19.31 16.53 -22.74
C ILE A 556 -20.41 16.82 -21.72
N ASN A 557 -20.13 17.67 -20.72
CA ASN A 557 -21.10 18.04 -19.69
C ASN A 557 -20.86 19.48 -19.22
N ASN A 558 -21.94 20.22 -18.97
CA ASN A 558 -21.94 21.58 -18.44
C ASN A 558 -23.02 21.84 -17.35
N SER A 559 -23.79 20.81 -16.94
CA SER A 559 -24.98 21.04 -16.09
C SER A 559 -24.69 21.05 -14.59
N SER A 560 -23.71 20.25 -14.15
CA SER A 560 -23.40 19.99 -12.74
C SER A 560 -21.91 19.99 -12.46
N ALA A 561 -21.14 19.30 -13.29
CA ALA A 561 -19.68 19.42 -13.41
C ALA A 561 -19.33 19.79 -14.85
N ALA A 562 -18.24 20.54 -15.05
CA ALA A 562 -17.69 20.77 -16.37
C ALA A 562 -16.82 19.58 -16.76
N ILE A 563 -17.12 18.95 -17.90
CA ILE A 563 -16.34 17.84 -18.45
C ILE A 563 -15.93 18.20 -19.87
N ILE A 564 -14.61 18.27 -20.10
CA ILE A 564 -14.03 18.41 -21.43
C ILE A 564 -13.29 17.12 -21.78
N GLU A 565 -13.61 16.54 -22.93
CA GLU A 565 -12.96 15.33 -23.43
C GLU A 565 -11.99 15.69 -24.56
N SER A 566 -10.86 15.00 -24.61
CA SER A 566 -9.86 15.09 -25.68
C SER A 566 -9.45 13.71 -26.13
N LYS A 567 -9.36 13.51 -27.46
CA LYS A 567 -9.06 12.22 -28.10
C LYS A 567 -7.71 12.25 -28.78
N PHE A 568 -6.95 11.18 -28.61
CA PHE A 568 -5.60 11.04 -29.11
C PHE A 568 -5.39 9.65 -29.72
N LYS A 569 -4.53 9.58 -30.74
CA LYS A 569 -4.04 8.32 -31.33
C LYS A 569 -2.52 8.31 -31.38
N PHE A 570 -1.94 7.12 -31.21
CA PHE A 570 -0.52 6.89 -31.39
C PHE A 570 -0.33 5.44 -31.84
N LYS A 571 0.34 5.23 -32.98
CA LYS A 571 0.38 3.93 -33.67
C LYS A 571 -1.04 3.35 -33.82
N ASN A 572 -1.29 2.13 -33.33
CA ASN A 572 -2.60 1.48 -33.34
C ASN A 572 -3.38 1.71 -32.04
N SER A 573 -2.78 2.38 -31.07
CA SER A 573 -3.32 2.65 -29.74
C SER A 573 -4.05 4.00 -29.72
N LYS A 574 -4.97 4.18 -28.77
CA LYS A 574 -5.72 5.42 -28.59
C LYS A 574 -5.85 5.78 -27.11
N ALA A 575 -6.03 7.07 -26.84
CA ALA A 575 -6.32 7.57 -25.52
C ALA A 575 -7.47 8.59 -25.56
N ILE A 576 -8.38 8.48 -24.59
CA ILE A 576 -9.43 9.47 -24.32
C ILE A 576 -9.11 10.06 -22.95
N ILE A 577 -8.99 11.39 -22.86
CA ILE A 577 -8.71 12.11 -21.62
C ILE A 577 -9.88 13.03 -21.32
N GLN A 578 -10.49 12.86 -20.15
CA GLN A 578 -11.55 13.71 -19.63
C GLN A 578 -11.01 14.57 -18.49
N TYR A 579 -11.15 15.88 -18.63
CA TYR A 579 -10.85 16.87 -17.60
C TYR A 579 -12.14 17.25 -16.90
N ILE A 580 -12.20 17.02 -15.60
CA ILE A 580 -13.42 17.16 -14.81
C ILE A 580 -13.18 18.21 -13.73
N LEU A 581 -13.84 19.35 -13.87
CA LEU A 581 -13.89 20.37 -12.83
C LEU A 581 -15.27 20.35 -12.20
N TYR A 582 -15.29 20.17 -10.89
CA TYR A 582 -16.52 20.15 -10.12
C TYR A 582 -16.78 21.47 -9.37
N PRO A 583 -18.01 21.76 -8.94
CA PRO A 583 -18.31 22.93 -8.12
C PRO A 583 -17.52 22.95 -6.80
N ASN A 584 -16.89 24.09 -6.51
CA ASN A 584 -16.07 24.31 -5.31
C ASN A 584 -14.91 23.32 -5.12
N ALA A 585 -14.52 22.55 -6.14
CA ALA A 585 -13.34 21.69 -6.06
C ALA A 585 -12.07 22.55 -6.12
N SER A 586 -11.10 22.25 -5.26
CA SER A 586 -9.77 22.84 -5.28
C SER A 586 -8.77 22.06 -6.16
N MET A 587 -9.21 20.97 -6.79
CA MET A 587 -8.41 20.13 -7.68
C MET A 587 -9.15 19.87 -9.00
N LEU A 588 -8.38 19.63 -10.06
CA LEU A 588 -8.90 19.16 -11.35
C LEU A 588 -8.70 17.64 -11.44
N GLU A 589 -9.78 16.90 -11.64
CA GLU A 589 -9.70 15.46 -11.89
C GLU A 589 -9.44 15.17 -13.38
N ILE A 590 -8.62 14.16 -13.65
CA ILE A 590 -8.26 13.71 -14.99
C ILE A 590 -8.52 12.22 -15.08
N LYS A 591 -9.49 11.83 -15.91
CA LYS A 591 -9.78 10.43 -16.22
C LYS A 591 -9.23 10.10 -17.59
N MET A 592 -8.55 8.97 -17.72
CA MET A 592 -7.91 8.56 -18.98
C MET A 592 -8.27 7.12 -19.31
N ASP A 593 -8.88 6.92 -20.47
CA ASP A 593 -9.05 5.60 -21.06
C ASP A 593 -7.97 5.40 -22.12
N VAL A 594 -7.00 4.53 -21.83
CA VAL A 594 -5.88 4.24 -22.74
C VAL A 594 -6.04 2.82 -23.28
N GLU A 595 -6.44 2.70 -24.55
CA GLU A 595 -6.46 1.43 -25.26
C GLU A 595 -5.06 1.18 -25.85
N LEU A 596 -4.28 0.35 -25.16
CA LEU A 596 -2.92 -0.01 -25.56
C LEU A 596 -2.94 -1.28 -26.41
N LYS A 597 -2.57 -1.16 -27.69
CA LYS A 597 -2.49 -2.28 -28.65
C LYS A 597 -1.07 -2.61 -29.07
N ASP A 598 -0.17 -1.64 -28.93
CA ASP A 598 1.19 -1.76 -29.43
C ASP A 598 2.15 -2.25 -28.32
N PRO A 599 3.02 -3.23 -28.63
CA PRO A 599 3.98 -3.75 -27.68
C PRO A 599 5.17 -2.81 -27.47
N LYS A 600 5.89 -3.02 -26.36
CA LYS A 600 7.12 -2.31 -26.00
C LYS A 600 6.92 -0.79 -25.89
N LEU A 601 5.75 -0.35 -25.46
CA LEU A 601 5.47 1.06 -25.21
C LEU A 601 5.55 1.36 -23.72
N PHE A 602 6.08 2.53 -23.37
CA PHE A 602 5.99 3.13 -22.05
C PHE A 602 5.15 4.40 -22.14
N VAL A 603 3.96 4.35 -21.54
CA VAL A 603 3.01 5.46 -21.48
C VAL A 603 3.16 6.18 -20.14
N LYS A 604 3.39 7.50 -20.20
CA LYS A 604 3.48 8.41 -19.06
C LYS A 604 2.56 9.61 -19.25
N TYR A 605 2.18 10.27 -18.17
CA TYR A 605 1.51 11.58 -18.20
C TYR A 605 2.46 12.64 -17.63
N PHE A 606 2.81 13.63 -18.43
CA PHE A 606 3.71 14.71 -18.03
C PHE A 606 2.91 15.93 -17.58
N ILE A 607 3.18 16.38 -16.36
CA ILE A 607 2.67 17.62 -15.79
C ILE A 607 3.84 18.61 -15.69
N PRO A 608 3.89 19.64 -16.55
CA PRO A 608 4.85 20.72 -16.37
C PRO A 608 4.51 21.51 -15.10
N CYS A 609 5.54 21.89 -14.34
CA CYS A 609 5.37 22.64 -13.09
C CYS A 609 6.21 23.91 -13.15
N ASN A 610 5.61 25.04 -12.79
CA ASN A 610 6.31 26.33 -12.66
C ASN A 610 6.71 26.59 -11.19
N ILE A 611 7.40 25.63 -10.56
CA ILE A 611 7.79 25.69 -9.14
C ILE A 611 9.29 25.50 -9.00
N GLN A 612 9.93 26.46 -8.30
CA GLN A 612 11.36 26.43 -8.03
C GLN A 612 11.62 25.66 -6.73
N SER A 613 11.69 24.35 -6.86
CA SER A 613 12.13 23.47 -5.78
C SER A 613 13.13 22.44 -6.31
N ASP A 614 14.18 22.21 -5.54
CA ASP A 614 15.16 21.14 -5.76
C ASP A 614 14.71 19.82 -5.11
N ILE A 615 13.53 19.79 -4.49
CA ILE A 615 13.00 18.65 -3.76
C ILE A 615 11.70 18.21 -4.41
N ILE A 616 11.60 16.92 -4.72
CA ILE A 616 10.34 16.25 -5.04
C ILE A 616 9.96 15.39 -3.84
N THR A 617 8.71 15.50 -3.38
CA THR A 617 8.22 14.73 -2.24
C THR A 617 7.17 13.73 -2.71
N SER A 618 7.21 12.49 -2.24
CA SER A 618 6.19 11.50 -2.58
C SER A 618 5.73 10.71 -1.35
N GLU A 619 4.45 10.34 -1.34
CA GLU A 619 3.90 9.46 -0.30
C GLU A 619 4.60 8.10 -0.30
N ILE A 620 4.92 7.61 0.89
CA ILE A 620 5.28 6.23 1.20
C ILE A 620 4.33 5.71 2.29
N GLN A 621 4.50 4.47 2.74
CA GLN A 621 3.69 3.91 3.82
C GLN A 621 3.82 4.77 5.08
N PHE A 622 2.71 5.31 5.58
CA PHE A 622 2.65 6.15 6.79
C PHE A 622 3.61 7.36 6.82
N GLY A 623 3.98 7.91 5.67
CA GLY A 623 4.88 9.06 5.63
C GLY A 623 5.10 9.58 4.21
N ALA A 624 6.09 10.46 4.06
CA ALA A 624 6.50 10.98 2.77
C ALA A 624 8.02 11.15 2.73
N ILE A 625 8.61 10.85 1.58
CA ILE A 625 10.06 10.93 1.37
C ILE A 625 10.40 12.08 0.41
N GLU A 626 11.42 12.84 0.77
CA GLU A 626 12.01 13.91 -0.06
C GLU A 626 13.16 13.35 -0.87
N ARG A 627 13.18 13.61 -2.18
CA ARG A 627 14.25 13.23 -3.09
C ARG A 627 14.73 14.45 -3.88
N SER A 628 16.00 14.47 -4.27
CA SER A 628 16.58 15.58 -5.03
C SER A 628 16.09 15.60 -6.47
N LYS A 629 15.55 16.73 -6.93
CA LYS A 629 15.22 16.99 -8.34
C LYS A 629 16.46 17.30 -9.19
N ASN A 630 17.53 17.77 -8.53
CA ASN A 630 18.81 18.14 -9.14
C ASN A 630 19.93 17.26 -8.55
N PRO A 631 19.96 15.96 -8.91
CA PRO A 631 20.81 14.97 -8.26
C PRO A 631 22.30 15.22 -8.52
N LYS A 632 23.12 15.24 -7.45
CA LYS A 632 24.57 15.52 -7.54
C LYS A 632 25.39 14.23 -7.40
N THR A 633 25.06 13.44 -6.39
CA THR A 633 25.73 12.16 -6.08
C THR A 633 25.29 11.04 -7.03
N LYS A 634 26.07 9.95 -7.11
CA LYS A 634 25.70 8.78 -7.92
C LYS A 634 24.38 8.16 -7.43
N MET A 635 24.19 8.07 -6.12
CA MET A 635 22.98 7.53 -5.51
C MET A 635 21.74 8.36 -5.82
N GLU A 636 21.83 9.70 -5.73
CA GLU A 636 20.71 10.56 -6.14
C GLU A 636 20.40 10.41 -7.64
N LYS A 637 21.43 10.30 -8.49
CA LYS A 637 21.26 10.11 -9.95
C LYS A 637 20.61 8.78 -10.28
N ALA A 638 20.78 7.76 -9.44
CA ALA A 638 20.13 6.47 -9.61
C ALA A 638 18.60 6.53 -9.36
N LYS A 639 18.11 7.54 -8.62
CA LYS A 639 16.69 7.77 -8.30
C LYS A 639 15.94 8.52 -9.41
N TRP A 640 16.03 8.05 -10.65
CA TRP A 640 15.41 8.69 -11.82
C TRP A 640 13.98 8.18 -12.13
N GLU A 641 13.62 6.99 -11.63
CA GLU A 641 12.25 6.49 -11.54
C GLU A 641 12.04 6.05 -10.08
N ILE A 642 11.13 6.73 -9.39
CA ILE A 642 10.98 6.61 -7.93
C ILE A 642 9.59 6.10 -7.58
N SER A 643 9.51 5.38 -6.46
CA SER A 643 8.24 4.96 -5.90
C SER A 643 7.46 6.19 -5.39
N MET A 644 6.16 6.16 -5.63
CA MET A 644 5.17 7.02 -5.00
C MET A 644 3.94 6.18 -4.68
N HIS A 645 3.20 6.51 -3.64
CA HIS A 645 2.02 5.74 -3.28
C HIS A 645 0.74 6.40 -3.84
N LYS A 646 0.07 7.31 -3.13
CA LYS A 646 -1.14 8.02 -3.63
C LYS A 646 -0.84 9.40 -4.20
N TRP A 647 0.28 10.01 -3.84
CA TRP A 647 0.60 11.36 -4.29
C TRP A 647 2.10 11.61 -4.45
N VAL A 648 2.41 12.59 -5.30
CA VAL A 648 3.72 13.23 -5.44
C VAL A 648 3.53 14.74 -5.50
N ASP A 649 4.41 15.49 -4.86
CA ASP A 649 4.33 16.93 -4.70
C ASP A 649 5.63 17.62 -5.11
N LEU A 650 5.47 18.79 -5.71
CA LEU A 650 6.51 19.77 -5.89
C LEU A 650 6.02 21.09 -5.28
N SER A 651 6.70 21.56 -4.24
CA SER A 651 6.33 22.80 -3.54
C SER A 651 7.54 23.64 -3.16
N ASP A 652 7.33 24.94 -3.10
CA ASP A 652 8.21 25.91 -2.45
C ASP A 652 7.55 26.43 -1.15
N ASN A 653 8.04 27.53 -0.57
CA ASN A 653 7.49 28.05 0.69
C ASN A 653 6.11 28.70 0.54
N ASP A 654 5.72 29.08 -0.68
CA ASP A 654 4.52 29.85 -0.96
C ASP A 654 3.43 28.98 -1.58
N TYR A 655 3.82 28.04 -2.43
CA TYR A 655 2.89 27.26 -3.25
C TYR A 655 3.39 25.86 -3.60
N GLY A 656 2.46 24.96 -3.89
CA GLY A 656 2.74 23.60 -4.34
C GLY A 656 1.75 23.07 -5.38
N ILE A 657 2.20 22.05 -6.11
CA ILE A 657 1.35 21.22 -6.96
C ILE A 657 1.55 19.76 -6.56
N ALA A 658 0.48 19.17 -6.04
CA ALA A 658 0.41 17.74 -5.79
C ALA A 658 -0.33 17.04 -6.95
N ILE A 659 0.19 15.88 -7.35
CA ILE A 659 -0.47 14.97 -8.29
C ILE A 659 -0.95 13.77 -7.51
N LEU A 660 -2.27 13.64 -7.40
CA LEU A 660 -2.93 12.53 -6.73
C LEU A 660 -3.23 11.43 -7.76
N ASN A 661 -3.20 10.17 -7.33
CA ASN A 661 -3.48 9.03 -8.19
C ASN A 661 -4.24 7.93 -7.44
N LYS A 662 -5.02 7.12 -8.17
CA LYS A 662 -5.73 5.96 -7.61
C LYS A 662 -4.97 4.64 -7.62
N SER A 663 -3.94 4.44 -8.44
CA SER A 663 -3.28 3.12 -8.53
C SER A 663 -1.92 3.12 -9.26
N ARG A 664 -1.29 4.28 -9.43
CA ARG A 664 0.03 4.40 -10.05
C ARG A 664 1.08 4.51 -8.95
N TYR A 665 2.16 3.74 -9.06
CA TYR A 665 3.15 3.61 -7.99
C TYR A 665 4.53 4.16 -8.35
N ALA A 666 4.66 4.80 -9.51
CA ALA A 666 5.93 5.31 -9.99
C ALA A 666 5.78 6.69 -10.62
N CYS A 667 6.75 7.54 -10.33
CA CYS A 667 6.94 8.79 -11.06
C CYS A 667 8.41 9.01 -11.38
N SER A 668 8.64 9.94 -12.28
CA SER A 668 9.95 10.46 -12.65
C SER A 668 9.83 11.97 -12.77
N TYR A 669 10.95 12.67 -12.81
CA TYR A 669 10.98 14.12 -12.88
C TYR A 669 12.04 14.58 -13.88
N ASN A 670 11.87 15.79 -14.37
CA ASN A 670 12.91 16.51 -15.08
C ASN A 670 12.85 17.98 -14.67
N LYS A 671 13.74 18.80 -15.24
CA LYS A 671 13.79 20.24 -14.95
C LYS A 671 12.47 20.99 -15.18
N TYR A 672 11.55 20.45 -15.97
CA TYR A 672 10.29 21.08 -16.35
C TYR A 672 9.07 20.58 -15.56
N GLY A 673 9.16 19.47 -14.82
CA GLY A 673 8.02 18.95 -14.07
C GLY A 673 8.04 17.44 -13.83
N ILE A 674 6.86 16.90 -13.52
CA ILE A 674 6.64 15.53 -13.04
C ILE A 674 6.09 14.66 -14.18
N LEU A 675 6.54 13.42 -14.27
CA LEU A 675 5.98 12.39 -15.15
C LEU A 675 5.44 11.25 -14.31
N ILE A 676 4.13 11.01 -14.39
CA ILE A 676 3.49 9.83 -13.79
C ILE A 676 3.57 8.67 -14.76
N SER A 677 4.06 7.52 -14.30
CA SER A 677 4.12 6.29 -15.09
C SER A 677 2.74 5.62 -15.11
N LEU A 678 2.14 5.52 -16.30
CA LEU A 678 0.78 5.00 -16.46
C LEU A 678 0.78 3.50 -16.76
N ALA A 679 1.43 3.08 -17.84
CA ALA A 679 1.46 1.70 -18.30
C ALA A 679 2.74 1.40 -19.09
N ARG A 680 3.13 0.13 -19.10
CA ARG A 680 4.21 -0.39 -19.94
C ARG A 680 3.78 -1.70 -20.58
N SER A 681 4.20 -1.99 -21.81
CA SER A 681 3.92 -3.27 -22.50
C SER A 681 5.17 -4.11 -22.81
N PRO A 682 6.04 -4.43 -21.82
CA PRO A 682 7.17 -5.33 -22.00
C PRO A 682 6.75 -6.77 -22.28
N TYR A 683 7.73 -7.64 -22.55
CA TYR A 683 7.48 -9.08 -22.55
C TYR A 683 7.04 -9.56 -21.16
N TYR A 684 6.10 -10.49 -21.10
CA TYR A 684 5.94 -11.30 -19.88
C TYR A 684 7.21 -12.08 -19.60
N ALA A 685 7.43 -12.41 -18.32
CA ALA A 685 8.51 -13.31 -17.93
C ALA A 685 8.41 -14.67 -18.63
N SER A 686 9.56 -15.27 -18.93
CA SER A 686 9.65 -16.64 -19.44
C SER A 686 9.86 -17.60 -18.27
N SER A 687 9.03 -18.64 -18.16
CA SER A 687 9.28 -19.74 -17.24
C SER A 687 9.99 -20.90 -17.97
N PRO A 688 11.12 -21.41 -17.47
CA PRO A 688 11.69 -22.67 -17.93
C PRO A 688 10.87 -23.88 -17.44
N TYR A 689 10.04 -23.71 -16.41
CA TYR A 689 9.17 -24.73 -15.85
C TYR A 689 7.81 -24.78 -16.56
N TYR A 690 7.34 -25.99 -16.87
CA TYR A 690 6.03 -26.21 -17.44
C TYR A 690 4.94 -25.96 -16.39
N SER A 691 4.04 -25.00 -16.66
CA SER A 691 2.77 -24.91 -15.94
C SER A 691 1.91 -26.14 -16.26
N HIS A 692 1.54 -26.93 -15.24
CA HIS A 692 0.51 -27.97 -15.39
C HIS A 692 -0.90 -27.37 -15.49
N ILE A 693 -1.07 -26.10 -15.11
CA ILE A 693 -2.33 -25.36 -15.19
C ILE A 693 -2.50 -24.83 -16.61
N LYS A 694 -3.37 -25.48 -17.39
CA LYS A 694 -3.73 -25.07 -18.76
C LYS A 694 -4.82 -24.00 -18.74
N ILE A 695 -4.51 -22.78 -18.29
CA ILE A 695 -5.42 -21.62 -18.45
C ILE A 695 -5.57 -21.26 -19.95
N PHE A 696 -4.46 -21.32 -20.70
CA PHE A 696 -4.46 -21.05 -22.13
C PHE A 696 -4.46 -22.35 -22.94
N LYS A 697 -5.40 -22.46 -23.89
CA LYS A 697 -5.59 -23.67 -24.73
C LYS A 697 -4.36 -24.04 -25.57
N SER A 698 -3.50 -23.08 -25.92
CA SER A 698 -2.23 -23.33 -26.64
C SER A 698 -1.21 -22.20 -26.47
N LYS A 699 0.06 -22.45 -26.82
CA LYS A 699 1.13 -21.42 -26.83
C LYS A 699 0.82 -20.22 -27.74
N LYS A 700 0.02 -20.40 -28.81
CA LYS A 700 -0.39 -19.31 -29.70
C LYS A 700 -1.38 -18.34 -29.04
N VAL A 701 -2.12 -18.80 -28.03
CA VAL A 701 -3.14 -18.01 -27.30
C VAL A 701 -2.53 -17.31 -26.08
N LYS A 702 -1.38 -17.79 -25.57
CA LYS A 702 -0.70 -17.18 -24.43
C LYS A 702 -0.18 -15.78 -24.80
N PRO A 703 -0.53 -14.72 -24.06
CA PRO A 703 -0.09 -13.38 -24.40
C PRO A 703 1.42 -13.25 -24.21
N LYS A 704 2.08 -12.63 -25.19
CA LYS A 704 3.53 -12.42 -25.20
C LYS A 704 3.94 -11.15 -24.45
N PHE A 705 3.08 -10.14 -24.46
CA PHE A 705 3.35 -8.82 -23.88
C PHE A 705 2.33 -8.48 -22.79
N THR A 706 2.77 -7.75 -21.77
CA THR A 706 1.90 -7.27 -20.69
C THR A 706 1.02 -6.12 -21.18
N ASP A 707 -0.09 -5.87 -20.47
CA ASP A 707 -0.86 -4.63 -20.54
C ASP A 707 -1.42 -4.23 -21.92
N LEU A 708 -1.47 -5.14 -22.91
CA LEU A 708 -2.14 -4.90 -24.18
C LEU A 708 -3.67 -5.01 -24.02
N MET A 709 -4.28 -3.97 -23.47
CA MET A 709 -5.70 -3.87 -23.18
C MET A 709 -6.11 -2.40 -22.98
N ILE A 710 -7.39 -2.19 -22.66
CA ILE A 710 -7.89 -0.89 -22.19
C ILE A 710 -7.56 -0.75 -20.71
N HIS A 711 -6.94 0.38 -20.35
CA HIS A 711 -6.68 0.77 -18.97
C HIS A 711 -7.44 2.05 -18.63
N HIS A 712 -7.89 2.14 -17.39
CA HIS A 712 -8.58 3.30 -16.85
C HIS A 712 -7.67 3.94 -15.79
N PHE A 713 -7.27 5.19 -16.00
CA PHE A 713 -6.45 5.94 -15.05
C PHE A 713 -7.21 7.12 -14.50
N GLU A 714 -7.07 7.34 -13.20
CA GLU A 714 -7.62 8.50 -12.52
C GLU A 714 -6.50 9.22 -11.77
N LEU A 715 -6.25 10.46 -12.18
CA LEU A 715 -5.33 11.39 -11.52
C LEU A 715 -6.10 12.64 -11.08
N ALA A 716 -5.53 13.40 -10.16
CA ALA A 716 -5.95 14.76 -9.90
C ALA A 716 -4.74 15.69 -9.83
N ILE A 717 -4.83 16.86 -10.45
CA ILE A 717 -3.88 17.94 -10.24
C ILE A 717 -4.45 18.80 -9.11
N TYR A 718 -3.75 18.84 -7.99
CA TYR A 718 -4.12 19.58 -6.80
C TYR A 718 -3.13 20.72 -6.52
N PRO A 719 -3.45 21.95 -6.97
CA PRO A 719 -2.69 23.13 -6.62
C PRO A 719 -3.01 23.59 -5.19
N HIS A 720 -2.00 23.89 -4.38
CA HIS A 720 -2.19 24.19 -2.96
C HIS A 720 -1.22 25.24 -2.43
N LYS A 721 -1.55 25.80 -1.25
CA LYS A 721 -0.75 26.87 -0.62
C LYS A 721 0.34 26.28 0.28
N GLY A 722 1.55 26.83 0.14
CA GLY A 722 2.71 26.43 0.92
C GLY A 722 3.22 25.04 0.55
N LYS A 723 3.87 24.38 1.50
CA LYS A 723 4.38 23.02 1.33
C LYS A 723 3.30 21.98 1.57
N TRP A 724 3.50 20.77 1.02
CA TRP A 724 2.59 19.64 1.19
C TRP A 724 2.25 19.34 2.67
N ASN A 725 3.20 19.51 3.59
CA ASN A 725 3.04 19.23 5.02
C ASN A 725 2.41 20.39 5.82
N GLN A 726 2.06 21.48 5.15
CA GLN A 726 1.30 22.61 5.69
C GLN A 726 -0.10 22.69 5.05
N SER A 727 -0.37 21.79 4.10
CA SER A 727 -1.57 21.72 3.28
C SER A 727 -2.31 20.40 3.53
N ASP A 728 -3.51 20.24 2.98
CA ASP A 728 -4.35 19.06 3.11
C ASP A 728 -4.08 18.00 2.02
N VAL A 729 -2.89 18.00 1.42
CA VAL A 729 -2.49 17.09 0.31
C VAL A 729 -2.70 15.62 0.70
N VAL A 730 -2.26 15.23 1.90
CA VAL A 730 -2.38 13.84 2.38
C VAL A 730 -3.84 13.44 2.52
N GLN A 731 -4.65 14.30 3.12
CA GLN A 731 -6.07 14.09 3.38
C GLN A 731 -6.85 14.00 2.06
N LYS A 732 -6.58 14.91 1.12
CA LYS A 732 -7.15 14.89 -0.24
C LYS A 732 -6.76 13.63 -1.00
N ALA A 733 -5.52 13.16 -0.88
CA ALA A 733 -5.07 11.92 -1.51
C ALA A 733 -5.82 10.69 -0.97
N ILE A 734 -6.02 10.60 0.35
CA ILE A 734 -6.77 9.53 0.99
C ILE A 734 -8.24 9.55 0.55
N ALA A 735 -8.88 10.72 0.57
CA ALA A 735 -10.26 10.90 0.13
C ALA A 735 -10.45 10.57 -1.36
N PHE A 736 -9.52 11.01 -2.23
CA PHE A 736 -9.56 10.72 -3.67
C PHE A 736 -9.50 9.22 -3.97
N ASN A 737 -8.77 8.45 -3.16
CA ASN A 737 -8.66 6.99 -3.31
C ASN A 737 -9.86 6.23 -2.71
N ASN A 738 -10.69 6.87 -1.89
CA ASN A 738 -11.75 6.21 -1.12
C ASN A 738 -13.07 6.96 -1.26
N GLN A 739 -13.93 6.50 -2.17
CA GLN A 739 -15.26 7.09 -2.34
C GLN A 739 -16.20 6.63 -1.20
N PRO A 740 -17.03 7.53 -0.65
CA PRO A 740 -18.09 7.17 0.28
C PRO A 740 -19.13 6.22 -0.32
N PHE A 741 -19.67 5.34 0.52
CA PHE A 741 -20.79 4.48 0.18
C PHE A 741 -22.10 5.26 0.32
N VAL A 742 -23.07 4.99 -0.57
CA VAL A 742 -24.33 5.74 -0.65
C VAL A 742 -25.47 4.76 -0.85
N ILE A 743 -26.45 4.81 0.05
CA ILE A 743 -27.64 3.95 0.03
C ILE A 743 -28.89 4.82 0.12
N ASP A 744 -29.87 4.57 -0.76
CA ASP A 744 -31.17 5.23 -0.69
C ASP A 744 -32.03 4.54 0.38
N LEU A 745 -32.46 5.32 1.38
CA LEU A 745 -33.22 4.81 2.51
C LEU A 745 -34.58 4.24 2.08
N ASN A 746 -35.12 4.67 0.94
CA ASN A 746 -36.45 4.34 0.46
C ASN A 746 -36.51 3.18 -0.55
N LEU A 747 -35.37 2.57 -0.89
CA LEU A 747 -35.33 1.39 -1.76
C LEU A 747 -36.28 0.28 -1.24
N GLU A 748 -37.23 -0.13 -2.09
CA GLU A 748 -38.13 -1.24 -1.81
C GLU A 748 -37.36 -2.55 -1.70
N HIS A 749 -37.66 -3.32 -0.66
CA HIS A 749 -36.98 -4.59 -0.41
C HIS A 749 -37.49 -5.64 -1.39
N SER A 750 -36.77 -5.87 -2.49
CA SER A 750 -37.00 -7.08 -3.29
C SER A 750 -36.29 -8.27 -2.61
N LYS A 751 -37.09 -9.08 -1.91
CA LYS A 751 -36.76 -10.44 -1.41
C LYS A 751 -35.49 -10.59 -0.55
N LEU A 752 -35.59 -10.29 0.75
CA LEU A 752 -34.74 -10.87 1.80
C LEU A 752 -35.66 -11.36 2.94
N ASN A 753 -35.36 -12.55 3.47
CA ASN A 753 -36.26 -13.42 4.22
C ASN A 753 -37.00 -12.77 5.41
N ASN A 754 -38.29 -13.10 5.53
CA ASN A 754 -39.30 -12.60 6.46
C ASN A 754 -39.15 -13.03 7.94
N ASN A 755 -37.95 -13.26 8.46
CA ASN A 755 -37.79 -13.74 9.85
C ASN A 755 -37.14 -12.70 10.79
N ILE A 756 -37.53 -11.42 10.68
CA ILE A 756 -37.29 -10.47 11.76
C ILE A 756 -38.60 -10.36 12.54
N GLU A 757 -38.73 -11.14 13.61
CA GLU A 757 -39.84 -11.02 14.55
C GLU A 757 -39.90 -9.57 15.06
N ARG A 758 -41.13 -9.06 15.24
CA ARG A 758 -41.40 -7.70 15.73
C ARG A 758 -40.81 -7.53 17.13
N ILE A 759 -39.63 -6.95 17.23
CA ILE A 759 -39.06 -6.52 18.51
C ILE A 759 -39.84 -5.28 18.99
N ASN A 760 -40.32 -5.36 20.23
CA ASN A 760 -41.08 -4.31 20.89
C ASN A 760 -40.18 -3.05 21.02
N CYS A 761 -40.62 -1.93 20.44
CA CYS A 761 -39.80 -0.74 20.19
C CYS A 761 -39.67 0.22 21.40
N GLU A 762 -39.91 -0.23 22.63
CA GLU A 762 -39.99 0.64 23.81
C GLU A 762 -38.63 0.95 24.47
N GLU A 763 -37.55 0.23 24.11
CA GLU A 763 -36.20 0.42 24.70
C GLU A 763 -35.12 0.76 23.65
N ILE A 764 -35.43 1.66 22.71
CA ILE A 764 -34.47 2.07 21.67
C ILE A 764 -33.88 3.44 22.05
N PRO A 765 -32.61 3.54 22.49
CA PRO A 765 -32.02 4.82 22.82
C PRO A 765 -31.83 5.66 21.55
N LEU A 766 -32.63 6.72 21.42
CA LEU A 766 -32.43 7.80 20.47
C LEU A 766 -31.20 8.61 20.89
N ILE A 767 -30.16 8.58 20.08
CA ILE A 767 -28.87 9.24 20.34
C ILE A 767 -28.80 10.50 19.44
N ILE A 768 -29.05 11.68 20.03
CA ILE A 768 -29.30 13.01 19.40
C ILE A 768 -28.33 14.10 19.98
N ASP A 769 -27.58 14.89 19.17
CA ASP A 769 -26.62 15.97 19.60
C ASP A 769 -26.90 17.32 18.92
N SER A 770 -27.20 18.31 19.76
CA SER A 770 -27.58 19.71 19.50
C SER A 770 -26.60 20.59 18.68
N ASN A 771 -25.38 20.16 18.34
CA ASN A 771 -24.31 21.10 17.96
C ASN A 771 -23.69 20.99 16.54
N THR A 772 -24.38 20.45 15.52
CA THR A 772 -23.87 20.53 14.13
C THR A 772 -24.89 21.10 13.13
N LYS A 773 -24.37 21.90 12.16
CA LYS A 773 -25.09 22.72 11.18
C LYS A 773 -25.97 21.97 10.15
N PHE A 774 -26.26 20.68 10.37
CA PHE A 774 -27.07 19.86 9.47
C PHE A 774 -28.36 19.47 10.20
N LYS A 775 -29.40 20.30 10.06
CA LYS A 775 -30.75 20.03 10.56
C LYS A 775 -31.62 19.54 9.42
N VAL A 776 -32.04 18.29 9.46
CA VAL A 776 -33.14 17.77 8.63
C VAL A 776 -34.42 17.79 9.47
N ASN A 777 -35.37 18.68 9.14
CA ASN A 777 -36.73 18.77 9.69
C ASN A 777 -36.89 18.58 11.21
N GLY A 778 -35.97 19.10 12.03
CA GLY A 778 -36.11 19.09 13.48
C GLY A 778 -35.80 17.77 14.18
N ILE A 779 -35.32 16.74 13.48
CA ILE A 779 -34.89 15.47 14.06
C ILE A 779 -33.39 15.29 13.83
N LEU A 780 -32.65 15.05 14.91
CA LEU A 780 -31.18 15.01 14.95
C LEU A 780 -30.71 13.55 15.04
N LEU A 781 -29.78 13.14 14.19
CA LEU A 781 -29.05 11.88 14.32
C LEU A 781 -27.61 12.19 14.72
N LYS A 782 -27.12 11.65 15.85
CA LYS A 782 -25.71 11.81 16.24
C LYS A 782 -24.78 11.15 15.23
N LYS A 783 -23.78 11.89 14.78
CA LYS A 783 -22.66 11.38 13.97
C LYS A 783 -21.76 10.52 14.85
N PHE A 784 -21.83 9.20 14.77
CA PHE A 784 -20.67 8.42 15.20
C PHE A 784 -19.51 8.84 14.29
N ASP A 785 -18.48 9.43 14.87
CA ASP A 785 -17.23 9.74 14.19
C ASP A 785 -16.06 9.41 15.12
N VAL A 786 -14.96 9.00 14.49
CA VAL A 786 -13.69 8.82 15.16
C VAL A 786 -12.68 9.68 14.44
N LYS A 787 -12.14 10.69 15.13
CA LYS A 787 -11.25 11.67 14.51
C LYS A 787 -10.18 12.17 15.46
N SER A 788 -9.09 12.65 14.88
CA SER A 788 -8.16 13.53 15.58
C SER A 788 -8.64 14.98 15.53
N LEU A 789 -8.35 15.76 16.58
CA LEU A 789 -8.51 17.21 16.56
C LEU A 789 -7.44 17.91 15.69
N ASP A 790 -6.28 17.28 15.51
CA ASP A 790 -5.25 17.71 14.57
C ASP A 790 -5.43 16.96 13.24
N PRO A 791 -5.64 17.65 12.10
CA PRO A 791 -5.90 17.01 10.81
C PRO A 791 -4.71 16.21 10.26
N PHE A 792 -3.49 16.43 10.76
CA PHE A 792 -2.29 15.70 10.34
C PHE A 792 -2.04 14.41 11.13
N ILE A 793 -2.92 14.07 12.08
CA ILE A 793 -2.98 12.74 12.67
C ILE A 793 -4.10 11.97 11.99
N ILE A 794 -3.71 10.98 11.20
CA ILE A 794 -4.62 10.21 10.36
C ILE A 794 -4.90 8.88 11.05
N ILE A 795 -6.18 8.58 11.26
CA ILE A 795 -6.63 7.28 11.77
C ILE A 795 -6.85 6.36 10.57
N THR A 796 -6.18 5.20 10.57
CA THR A 796 -6.14 4.31 9.40
C THR A 796 -7.15 3.19 9.51
N THR A 797 -7.28 2.61 10.70
CA THR A 797 -8.08 1.42 10.96
C THR A 797 -8.65 1.46 12.36
N ILE A 798 -9.90 1.00 12.48
CA ILE A 798 -10.60 0.75 13.73
C ILE A 798 -11.14 -0.67 13.64
N LYS A 799 -10.68 -1.52 14.55
CA LYS A 799 -10.98 -2.95 14.50
C LYS A 799 -11.03 -3.55 15.89
N PRO A 800 -11.65 -4.73 16.08
CA PRO A 800 -11.43 -5.47 17.30
C PRO A 800 -9.99 -5.98 17.39
N SER A 801 -9.55 -6.31 18.60
CA SER A 801 -8.29 -7.03 18.79
C SER A 801 -8.31 -8.33 18.00
N GLU A 802 -7.21 -8.65 17.30
CA GLU A 802 -7.11 -9.99 16.70
C GLU A 802 -6.97 -11.05 17.79
N TRP A 803 -6.50 -10.68 18.99
CA TRP A 803 -6.23 -11.60 20.11
C TRP A 803 -7.42 -11.72 21.06
N ASN A 804 -7.59 -12.92 21.63
CA ASN A 804 -8.52 -13.16 22.73
C ASN A 804 -7.87 -12.97 24.09
N TYR A 805 -8.55 -12.25 24.98
CA TYR A 805 -8.27 -12.30 26.41
C TYR A 805 -8.88 -13.56 27.01
N LYS A 806 -8.20 -14.18 27.98
CA LYS A 806 -8.71 -15.34 28.72
C LYS A 806 -10.07 -15.01 29.34
N VAL A 807 -11.13 -15.57 28.76
CA VAL A 807 -12.39 -15.83 29.46
C VAL A 807 -12.20 -17.19 30.12
N ASN A 808 -12.40 -17.28 31.44
CA ASN A 808 -12.32 -18.51 32.22
C ASN A 808 -12.86 -19.72 31.45
N THR A 809 -11.98 -20.53 30.85
CA THR A 809 -12.05 -22.00 30.70
C THR A 809 -10.88 -22.52 29.85
N MET A 810 -10.29 -23.60 30.35
CA MET A 810 -9.30 -24.53 29.78
C MET A 810 -7.89 -24.00 29.46
N GLN A 811 -6.97 -24.46 30.32
CA GLN A 811 -5.53 -24.43 30.18
C GLN A 811 -5.09 -25.19 28.92
N ASN A 812 -4.26 -24.53 28.11
CA ASN A 812 -3.01 -25.13 27.64
C ASN A 812 -1.95 -24.01 27.73
N SER A 813 -1.11 -24.09 28.74
CA SER A 813 0.00 -23.16 28.97
C SER A 813 1.09 -23.40 27.93
N ILE A 814 1.24 -22.49 26.97
CA ILE A 814 2.47 -22.35 26.19
C ILE A 814 3.49 -21.66 27.11
N ASN A 815 4.67 -22.26 27.27
CA ASN A 815 5.71 -21.79 28.20
C ASN A 815 5.99 -20.29 28.03
N SER A 816 5.89 -19.58 29.14
CA SER A 816 5.88 -18.13 29.29
C SER A 816 7.28 -17.54 29.27
N GLY A 817 7.66 -16.92 28.16
CA GLY A 817 8.73 -15.91 28.11
C GLY A 817 8.28 -14.57 27.50
N PHE A 818 7.18 -14.56 26.74
CA PHE A 818 6.75 -13.40 25.94
C PHE A 818 5.31 -12.93 26.20
N PHE A 819 4.55 -13.62 27.05
CA PHE A 819 3.13 -13.32 27.25
C PHE A 819 2.87 -12.65 28.60
N ASN A 820 2.10 -11.56 28.57
CA ASN A 820 1.27 -11.21 29.72
C ASN A 820 0.29 -12.38 29.97
N ASN A 821 0.10 -12.78 31.22
CA ASN A 821 -0.65 -13.99 31.62
C ASN A 821 -2.14 -14.03 31.16
N GLU A 822 -2.63 -12.97 30.52
CA GLU A 822 -4.03 -12.72 30.16
C GLU A 822 -4.40 -13.05 28.69
N LEU A 823 -3.44 -13.24 27.77
CA LEU A 823 -3.72 -13.50 26.35
C LEU A 823 -3.77 -15.01 26.04
N PHE A 824 -4.72 -15.44 25.21
CA PHE A 824 -4.88 -16.83 24.75
C PHE A 824 -5.01 -16.91 23.21
N ILE A 825 -4.48 -17.99 22.64
CA ILE A 825 -4.45 -18.24 21.19
C ILE A 825 -5.14 -19.58 20.92
N PRO A 826 -6.36 -19.59 20.36
CA PRO A 826 -7.00 -20.82 19.91
C PRO A 826 -6.15 -21.63 18.91
N GLU A 827 -6.17 -22.96 19.03
CA GLU A 827 -5.47 -23.89 18.13
C GLU A 827 -6.05 -23.91 16.70
N ASP A 828 -7.34 -23.58 16.56
CA ASP A 828 -8.10 -23.58 15.29
C ASP A 828 -8.68 -22.17 15.01
N PRO A 829 -8.40 -21.58 13.82
CA PRO A 829 -9.04 -20.33 13.38
C PRO A 829 -10.58 -20.39 13.35
N GLU A 830 -11.19 -21.55 13.16
CA GLU A 830 -12.65 -21.72 13.19
C GLU A 830 -13.24 -21.59 14.61
N ASN A 831 -12.42 -21.83 15.63
CA ASN A 831 -12.77 -21.64 17.04
C ASN A 831 -12.36 -20.25 17.57
N TRP A 832 -11.92 -19.36 16.67
CA TRP A 832 -11.50 -18.00 17.02
C TRP A 832 -12.73 -17.10 17.19
N CYS A 833 -13.10 -16.82 18.44
CA CYS A 833 -13.84 -15.60 18.75
C CYS A 833 -12.87 -14.41 18.78
N TRP A 834 -13.34 -13.18 18.64
CA TRP A 834 -12.52 -11.98 18.83
C TRP A 834 -12.69 -11.48 20.28
N ASP A 835 -11.76 -10.66 20.78
CA ASP A 835 -11.95 -10.06 22.10
C ASP A 835 -13.05 -9.00 22.07
N LYS A 836 -14.23 -9.41 22.58
CA LYS A 836 -15.42 -8.58 22.73
C LYS A 836 -15.24 -7.35 23.60
N LYS A 837 -14.09 -7.21 24.26
CA LYS A 837 -13.79 -6.11 25.16
C LYS A 837 -12.66 -5.23 24.67
N THR A 838 -12.11 -5.43 23.46
CA THR A 838 -11.01 -4.60 22.98
C THR A 838 -11.24 -4.04 21.59
N ILE A 839 -11.07 -2.73 21.48
CA ILE A 839 -11.00 -1.98 20.22
C ILE A 839 -9.56 -1.52 20.02
N ILE A 840 -9.08 -1.67 18.79
CA ILE A 840 -7.78 -1.21 18.32
C ILE A 840 -8.00 -0.04 17.37
N ILE A 841 -7.32 1.07 17.64
CA ILE A 841 -7.24 2.23 16.76
C ILE A 841 -5.78 2.36 16.32
N ARG A 842 -5.53 2.42 15.02
CA ARG A 842 -4.21 2.79 14.50
C ARG A 842 -4.25 4.20 13.91
N ALA A 843 -3.25 4.98 14.27
CA ALA A 843 -3.10 6.35 13.80
C ALA A 843 -1.63 6.68 13.53
N TYR A 844 -1.38 7.62 12.63
CA TYR A 844 -0.03 8.09 12.34
C TYR A 844 0.04 9.59 12.10
N GLU A 845 1.21 10.17 12.36
CA GLU A 845 1.56 11.55 12.05
C GLU A 845 2.00 11.66 10.58
N CYS A 846 1.35 12.48 9.77
CA CYS A 846 1.57 12.46 8.32
C CYS A 846 2.37 13.66 7.77
N SER A 847 2.65 14.69 8.57
CA SER A 847 3.29 15.95 8.13
C SER A 847 4.81 15.98 8.36
N GLY A 848 5.35 15.03 9.11
CA GLY A 848 6.74 14.99 9.48
C GLY A 848 7.11 15.94 10.63
N ILE A 849 6.12 16.36 11.42
CA ILE A 849 6.24 17.31 12.53
C ILE A 849 5.60 16.70 13.77
N SER A 850 6.31 16.68 14.89
CA SER A 850 5.77 16.18 16.16
C SER A 850 4.54 16.97 16.61
N ARG A 851 3.51 16.26 17.08
CA ARG A 851 2.18 16.83 17.36
C ARG A 851 1.60 16.28 18.66
N LYS A 852 0.95 17.17 19.41
CA LYS A 852 0.08 16.80 20.52
C LYS A 852 -1.36 17.01 20.08
N THR A 853 -2.19 15.99 20.23
CA THR A 853 -3.59 16.01 19.81
C THR A 853 -4.47 15.24 20.78
N LYS A 854 -5.78 15.32 20.57
CA LYS A 854 -6.75 14.38 21.13
C LYS A 854 -7.37 13.58 20.01
N ILE A 855 -7.41 12.26 20.19
CA ILE A 855 -8.26 11.38 19.39
C ILE A 855 -9.61 11.28 20.10
N GLN A 856 -10.69 11.51 19.37
CA GLN A 856 -12.03 11.53 19.89
C GLN A 856 -12.86 10.40 19.28
N LEU A 857 -13.51 9.61 20.14
CA LEU A 857 -14.58 8.71 19.74
C LEU A 857 -15.88 9.34 20.24
N ARG A 858 -16.70 9.82 19.32
CA ARG A 858 -17.92 10.56 19.67
C ARG A 858 -19.14 9.67 19.53
N ASN A 859 -20.16 9.98 20.34
CA ASN A 859 -21.50 9.40 20.24
C ASN A 859 -21.53 7.87 20.41
N LEU A 860 -20.69 7.36 21.31
CA LEU A 860 -20.72 5.97 21.76
C LEU A 860 -21.91 5.73 22.71
N PRO A 861 -22.52 4.54 22.73
CA PRO A 861 -23.56 4.20 23.71
C PRO A 861 -23.10 4.40 25.15
N SER A 862 -23.97 4.94 26.02
CA SER A 862 -23.69 5.12 27.46
C SER A 862 -23.52 3.81 28.24
N SER A 863 -23.92 2.68 27.66
CA SER A 863 -23.68 1.34 28.20
C SER A 863 -22.20 0.91 28.12
N ILE A 864 -21.41 1.54 27.24
CA ILE A 864 -19.99 1.25 27.11
C ILE A 864 -19.25 1.81 28.33
N LYS A 865 -18.56 0.91 29.04
CA LYS A 865 -17.70 1.27 30.16
C LYS A 865 -16.25 0.96 29.80
N ILE A 866 -15.38 1.98 29.87
CA ILE A 866 -13.95 1.83 29.58
C ILE A 866 -13.22 1.32 30.81
N ASN A 867 -12.41 0.28 30.64
CA ASN A 867 -11.51 -0.24 31.66
C ASN A 867 -10.16 0.49 31.61
N SER A 868 -9.53 0.53 30.43
CA SER A 868 -8.22 1.17 30.24
C SER A 868 -8.00 1.55 28.79
N ILE A 869 -7.19 2.58 28.55
CA ILE A 869 -6.71 2.94 27.22
C ILE A 869 -5.18 2.92 27.25
N LYS A 870 -4.57 2.12 26.37
CA LYS A 870 -3.13 1.84 26.38
C LYS A 870 -2.53 2.02 25.00
N GLU A 871 -1.31 2.52 24.95
CA GLU A 871 -0.47 2.42 23.77
C GLU A 871 0.17 1.03 23.74
N VAL A 872 0.04 0.33 22.62
CA VAL A 872 0.58 -1.01 22.41
C VAL A 872 1.41 -1.08 21.14
N ASP A 873 2.19 -2.15 20.99
CA ASP A 873 2.84 -2.48 19.72
C ASP A 873 1.81 -2.82 18.61
N MET A 874 2.25 -2.90 17.35
CA MET A 874 1.36 -3.16 16.21
C MET A 874 0.85 -4.59 16.14
N LEU A 875 1.48 -5.50 16.88
CA LEU A 875 0.96 -6.83 17.14
C LEU A 875 -0.02 -6.86 18.30
N GLU A 876 -0.26 -5.74 19.00
CA GLU A 876 -1.21 -5.65 20.10
C GLU A 876 -0.78 -6.50 21.33
N MET A 877 0.48 -6.94 21.43
CA MET A 877 0.95 -7.82 22.51
C MET A 877 1.59 -7.03 23.64
N ASN A 878 2.50 -6.11 23.30
CA ASN A 878 3.29 -5.38 24.28
C ASN A 878 2.65 -4.03 24.60
N ILE A 879 2.48 -3.75 25.88
CA ILE A 879 2.01 -2.45 26.37
C ILE A 879 3.22 -1.54 26.53
N PHE A 880 3.18 -0.36 25.90
CA PHE A 880 4.21 0.66 26.09
C PHE A 880 3.89 1.58 27.25
N LYS A 881 2.64 2.08 27.32
CA LYS A 881 2.17 2.96 28.40
C LYS A 881 0.65 3.04 28.47
N ASP A 882 0.14 3.44 29.62
CA ASP A 882 -1.23 3.92 29.76
C ASP A 882 -1.36 5.31 29.11
N LEU A 883 -2.51 5.57 28.49
CA LEU A 883 -2.82 6.87 27.90
C LEU A 883 -3.85 7.57 28.78
N GLU A 884 -3.64 8.87 28.99
CA GLU A 884 -4.65 9.71 29.64
C GLU A 884 -5.87 9.88 28.73
N PHE A 885 -7.05 9.74 29.32
CA PHE A 885 -8.30 9.96 28.61
C PHE A 885 -9.36 10.58 29.51
N ASN A 886 -10.30 11.29 28.88
CA ASN A 886 -11.49 11.82 29.53
C ASN A 886 -12.73 11.16 28.92
N ILE A 887 -13.72 10.87 29.78
CA ILE A 887 -15.04 10.44 29.35
C ILE A 887 -16.02 11.56 29.70
N ILE A 888 -16.67 12.10 28.68
CA ILE A 888 -17.72 13.10 28.84
C ILE A 888 -19.04 12.39 28.56
N THR A 889 -19.87 12.25 29.60
CA THR A 889 -21.16 11.55 29.52
C THR A 889 -22.30 12.54 29.28
N SER A 890 -23.18 12.20 28.35
CA SER A 890 -24.51 12.81 28.16
C SER A 890 -25.58 11.73 28.37
N GLU A 891 -26.87 12.11 28.49
CA GLU A 891 -27.97 11.19 28.85
C GLU A 891 -27.90 9.83 28.12
N ASN A 892 -27.65 9.84 26.80
CA ASN A 892 -27.66 8.62 25.97
C ASN A 892 -26.32 8.30 25.27
N SER A 893 -25.25 9.07 25.50
CA SER A 893 -23.97 8.80 24.84
C SER A 893 -22.75 9.30 25.58
N ILE A 894 -21.60 8.68 25.33
CA ILE A 894 -20.30 9.13 25.81
C ILE A 894 -19.43 9.67 24.67
N LEU A 895 -18.59 10.64 25.01
CA LEU A 895 -17.45 11.11 24.23
C LEU A 895 -16.19 10.67 24.95
N ILE A 896 -15.31 9.94 24.25
CA ILE A 896 -13.98 9.59 24.77
C ILE A 896 -12.98 10.52 24.10
N GLU A 897 -12.19 11.23 24.89
CA GLU A 897 -11.03 12.00 24.42
C GLU A 897 -9.74 11.33 24.91
N ILE A 898 -8.87 10.93 23.99
CA ILE A 898 -7.60 10.26 24.29
C ILE A 898 -6.47 11.25 23.99
N ASN A 899 -5.71 11.65 25.02
CA ASN A 899 -4.55 12.51 24.86
C ASN A 899 -3.43 11.72 24.19
N CYS A 900 -2.95 12.20 23.05
CA CYS A 900 -1.89 11.56 22.28
C CYS A 900 -0.78 12.56 21.93
N GLU A 901 0.45 12.08 21.96
CA GLU A 901 1.63 12.79 21.45
C GLU A 901 2.31 11.90 20.43
N PHE A 902 2.50 12.43 19.22
CA PHE A 902 3.16 11.75 18.12
C PHE A 902 4.49 12.42 17.81
N SER A 903 5.53 11.62 17.67
CA SER A 903 6.78 12.05 17.04
C SER A 903 6.61 12.15 15.52
N LYS A 904 7.59 12.75 14.84
CA LYS A 904 7.66 12.85 13.38
C LYS A 904 7.40 11.47 12.74
N PHE A 905 6.39 11.38 11.87
CA PHE A 905 5.99 10.15 11.18
C PHE A 905 5.73 8.93 12.07
N GLU A 906 5.45 9.16 13.37
CA GLU A 906 5.21 8.07 14.29
C GLU A 906 3.88 7.39 14.00
N ILE A 907 3.87 6.06 14.06
CA ILE A 907 2.66 5.24 14.01
C ILE A 907 2.36 4.72 15.41
N LYS A 908 1.12 4.88 15.87
CA LYS A 908 0.66 4.36 17.17
C LYS A 908 -0.50 3.38 17.00
N THR A 909 -0.48 2.37 17.85
CA THR A 909 -1.60 1.45 18.06
C THR A 909 -2.17 1.71 19.45
N ILE A 910 -3.43 2.08 19.52
CA ILE A 910 -4.14 2.39 20.75
C ILE A 910 -5.13 1.26 21.01
N ARG A 911 -4.99 0.61 22.15
CA ARG A 911 -5.90 -0.40 22.67
C ARG A 911 -6.87 0.26 23.65
N ILE A 912 -8.16 0.16 23.37
CA ILE A 912 -9.24 0.55 24.27
C ILE A 912 -9.87 -0.74 24.81
N SER A 913 -9.67 -1.00 26.10
CA SER A 913 -10.27 -2.14 26.79
C SER A 913 -11.54 -1.72 27.52
N LEU A 914 -12.57 -2.55 27.45
CA LEU A 914 -13.92 -2.31 27.93
C LEU A 914 -14.24 -3.23 29.12
N LEU A 915 -15.03 -2.76 30.09
CA LEU A 915 -15.45 -3.56 31.25
C LEU A 915 -16.50 -4.61 30.86
N ASN A 916 -17.43 -4.23 29.99
CA ASN A 916 -18.49 -5.08 29.47
C ASN A 916 -18.16 -5.48 28.02
N SER A 917 -18.62 -6.66 27.58
CA SER A 917 -18.55 -7.01 26.15
C SER A 917 -19.37 -6.02 25.33
N ILE A 918 -18.84 -5.69 24.16
CA ILE A 918 -19.50 -4.92 23.10
C ILE A 918 -20.82 -5.57 22.69
#